data_AF-A0A820AXQ8-F1
#
_entry.id   AF-A0A820AXQ8-F1
#
_cell.length_a   1.000
_cell.length_b   1.000
_cell.length_c   1.000
_cell.angle_alpha   90.00
_cell.angle_beta   90.00
_cell.angle_gamma   90.00
#
_symmetry.space_group_name_H-M   'P 1'
#
loop_
_entity.id
_entity.type
_entity.pdbx_description
1 polymer ?
#
loop_
_entity_poly.entity_id
_entity_poly.type
_entity_poly.pdbx_seq_one_letter_code
_entity_poly.pdbx_strand_id
1 'polypeptide(L)'
;QAANIKVHIYECPLPSEREQALAVIFELQMPIEIRNYRDILWQFINRPKPHPSHNMHEWLSVPPHASKLGSFYNGPSNCKVKLVSSTKSVTQTYHSYPPSIASTSIEGFLHENSLTVEILPTKPIGFDDECRILTPQLNHPDYKQLQFTINTTKFLQNHVTAKLSDCSIRMKPSQFIEFGSFRSGHRLQWWNLLAIFEMDLLPISEESVTILIMHSIWQYGPQTSNVSLSNNSWCSESHEQLLEDHFIDELVTRLDRHLDDYELNRQNELVLVAITMITMRMLSICNSTKQNKIADLAMKCRRIGEKWIVLISENIQTVLSSAFDETEKLRLKIIIIGISCILTFSTNSDRLQYLLSPNEHIVSLVKSATTIHDNIILNKNQSNMSTCMRNIMRFSEHVLVIVQPIIAEILQKTFYQSLNDFATIYWAAMRSKGTMNGKWEKRKQDPYDGWYDCRYESSVISIDCIRGTFLVDNMAIGYLPQNITTNELFTRVFGNHIFEVQLAELPKTYITKHSYHGNGKVQYEFCFNDQNKCLKVTERHIQTNEMFRLIPHTCFQKELPDMFVSKHSHWLNIKTEIVEFRPIHFKEPDFLDNRPYILSLESGYIITTVENNTQILINQSSTFFQTLFNRYFNRLDDKPYVYMMRGNISSQTDMIIYIHLSRLGIAFEYNTSTNIIKSREYSDMCVDKDQWLGTLTGLTFGLLLSPLLTNNYRLDHYPYRKLIVPFGTLQSKILNYNMNHQTITIDRSSSISFPHKYFVFILNDRLKIFQSTDSPTGWLYLALLHGMTSHPLPDQYTGMTGMERAFQLFNSAGCWSDQPFDEVSLNILCQIASISPKVDYYPQKMTIMEKIDWNSNGLPYSMQHFGYYLIAKKLIDSGQIFNFMYPSMISHKMPELFQGKIYNEILLKKLYWNYRDSYNPTARLSVEMEDDILSSSSVTLYRPALEHCSHISNYRAVHLVDDLYNNGYVNLRDCSNQHWLPLSQWLTVKNNLKNFWIGLLKLADRIKTVTTEAVQCSICSVPIEQFDIKVRYYSQKFAREQPKDHYQIQIKFIEKSIDQIFLRNAEQKFH
;
A
#
# COMPACT_ATOMS: atom_id res chain seq x y z
N GLN A 1 -11.86 -74.12 21.83
CA GLN A 1 -11.36 -72.72 21.82
C GLN A 1 -11.01 -72.23 20.41
N ALA A 2 -10.26 -72.97 19.58
CA ALA A 2 -9.93 -72.56 18.20
C ALA A 2 -11.16 -72.30 17.28
N ALA A 3 -12.24 -73.08 17.41
CA ALA A 3 -13.48 -72.91 16.62
C ALA A 3 -14.27 -71.61 16.95
N ASN A 4 -13.95 -70.93 18.05
CA ASN A 4 -14.60 -69.68 18.47
C ASN A 4 -13.82 -68.42 18.07
N ILE A 5 -12.64 -68.57 17.45
CA ILE A 5 -11.83 -67.45 16.99
C ILE A 5 -12.30 -67.08 15.57
N LYS A 6 -12.67 -65.82 15.35
CA LYS A 6 -13.04 -65.28 14.04
C LYS A 6 -11.90 -64.39 13.55
N VAL A 7 -11.35 -64.67 12.37
CA VAL A 7 -10.33 -63.86 11.71
C VAL A 7 -10.95 -63.25 10.45
N HIS A 8 -10.84 -61.93 10.29
CA HIS A 8 -11.30 -61.23 9.10
C HIS A 8 -10.30 -61.39 7.96
N ILE A 9 -10.81 -61.47 6.72
CA ILE A 9 -9.96 -61.44 5.52
C ILE A 9 -9.27 -60.08 5.37
N TYR A 10 -8.04 -60.10 4.86
CA TYR A 10 -7.24 -58.92 4.58
C TYR A 10 -7.14 -58.74 3.06
N GLU A 11 -7.64 -57.61 2.56
CA GLU A 11 -7.41 -57.16 1.18
C GLU A 11 -6.33 -56.07 1.15
N CYS A 12 -5.37 -56.18 0.23
CA CYS A 12 -4.32 -55.17 0.05
C CYS A 12 -4.94 -53.81 -0.37
N PRO A 13 -4.59 -52.70 0.30
CA PRO A 13 -5.18 -51.39 -0.02
C PRO A 13 -4.71 -50.82 -1.37
N LEU A 14 -3.56 -51.25 -1.90
CA LEU A 14 -3.03 -50.81 -3.19
C LEU A 14 -3.02 -51.97 -4.21
N PRO A 15 -3.19 -51.69 -5.50
CA PRO A 15 -2.97 -52.64 -6.59
C PRO A 15 -1.59 -53.30 -6.55
N SER A 16 -1.51 -54.55 -7.01
CA SER A 16 -0.25 -55.28 -7.18
C SER A 16 0.59 -54.72 -8.34
N GLU A 17 -0.06 -54.15 -9.36
CA GLU A 17 0.60 -53.47 -10.47
C GLU A 17 1.16 -52.10 -10.04
N ARG A 18 2.46 -51.89 -10.30
CA ARG A 18 3.19 -50.68 -9.88
C ARG A 18 2.60 -49.39 -10.44
N GLU A 19 2.20 -49.38 -11.71
CA GLU A 19 1.66 -48.19 -12.38
C GLU A 19 0.32 -47.76 -11.78
N GLN A 20 -0.57 -48.74 -11.55
CA GLN A 20 -1.87 -48.52 -10.90
C GLN A 20 -1.72 -48.05 -9.45
N ALA A 21 -0.78 -48.63 -8.70
CA ALA A 21 -0.47 -48.20 -7.35
C ALA A 21 0.04 -46.74 -7.30
N LEU A 22 0.93 -46.35 -8.23
CA LEU A 22 1.41 -44.97 -8.34
C LEU A 22 0.28 -43.99 -8.68
N ALA A 23 -0.65 -44.37 -9.56
CA ALA A 23 -1.81 -43.55 -9.90
C ALA A 23 -2.71 -43.31 -8.68
N VAL A 24 -2.98 -44.35 -7.87
CA VAL A 24 -3.75 -44.22 -6.62
C VAL A 24 -3.03 -43.32 -5.61
N ILE A 25 -1.72 -43.49 -5.42
CA ILE A 25 -0.92 -42.65 -4.52
C ILE A 25 -0.94 -41.19 -4.96
N PHE A 26 -0.76 -40.94 -6.26
CA PHE A 26 -0.85 -39.61 -6.83
C PHE A 26 -2.22 -38.98 -6.57
N GLU A 27 -3.32 -39.71 -6.79
CA GLU A 27 -4.66 -39.20 -6.53
C GLU A 27 -4.95 -38.87 -5.07
N LEU A 28 -4.36 -39.62 -4.13
CA LEU A 28 -4.45 -39.36 -2.70
C LEU A 28 -3.70 -38.07 -2.32
N GLN A 29 -2.52 -37.84 -2.89
CA GLN A 29 -1.61 -36.75 -2.49
C GLN A 29 -1.45 -35.63 -3.54
N MET A 30 -2.31 -35.57 -4.56
CA MET A 30 -2.20 -34.58 -5.63
C MET A 30 -2.36 -33.14 -5.08
N PRO A 31 -1.42 -32.23 -5.41
CA PRO A 31 -1.52 -30.81 -5.08
C PRO A 31 -2.83 -30.18 -5.56
N ILE A 32 -3.38 -29.23 -4.78
CA ILE A 32 -4.71 -28.65 -5.06
C ILE A 32 -4.76 -27.91 -6.39
N GLU A 33 -3.64 -27.36 -6.86
CA GLU A 33 -3.50 -26.66 -8.14
C GLU A 33 -3.70 -27.61 -9.32
N ILE A 34 -3.01 -28.76 -9.31
CA ILE A 34 -3.14 -29.79 -10.34
C ILE A 34 -4.54 -30.41 -10.29
N ARG A 35 -5.07 -30.62 -9.08
CA ARG A 35 -6.43 -31.13 -8.86
C ARG A 35 -7.49 -30.22 -9.46
N ASN A 36 -7.41 -28.91 -9.18
CA ASN A 36 -8.32 -27.91 -9.74
C ASN A 36 -8.21 -27.85 -11.27
N TYR A 37 -6.99 -27.88 -11.81
CA TYR A 37 -6.75 -27.87 -13.26
C TYR A 37 -7.36 -29.11 -13.92
N ARG A 38 -7.08 -30.31 -13.40
CA ARG A 38 -7.64 -31.57 -13.86
C ARG A 38 -9.17 -31.55 -13.80
N ASP A 39 -9.75 -31.18 -12.65
CA ASP A 39 -11.20 -31.17 -12.44
C ASP A 39 -11.90 -30.24 -13.44
N ILE A 40 -11.33 -29.07 -13.72
CA ILE A 40 -11.87 -28.10 -14.69
C ILE A 40 -11.72 -28.63 -16.13
N LEU A 41 -10.53 -29.09 -16.52
CA LEU A 41 -10.29 -29.64 -17.86
C LEU A 41 -11.21 -30.82 -18.15
N TRP A 42 -11.34 -31.74 -17.19
CA TRP A 42 -12.17 -32.93 -17.35
C TRP A 42 -13.64 -32.57 -17.52
N GLN A 43 -14.11 -31.51 -16.85
CA GLN A 43 -15.45 -30.97 -17.05
C GLN A 43 -15.66 -30.41 -18.46
N PHE A 44 -14.68 -29.68 -19.00
CA PHE A 44 -14.76 -29.15 -20.36
C PHE A 44 -14.76 -30.25 -21.42
N ILE A 45 -13.90 -31.26 -21.28
CA ILE A 45 -13.75 -32.36 -22.24
C ILE A 45 -15.01 -33.25 -22.28
N ASN A 46 -15.60 -33.55 -21.11
CA ASN A 46 -16.76 -34.47 -21.01
C ASN A 46 -18.12 -33.78 -20.96
N ARG A 47 -18.18 -32.48 -21.28
CA ARG A 47 -19.41 -31.70 -21.43
C ARG A 47 -20.55 -32.42 -22.20
N PRO A 48 -20.31 -33.19 -23.29
CA PRO A 48 -21.40 -33.85 -24.02
C PRO A 48 -21.97 -35.13 -23.38
N LYS A 49 -21.34 -35.71 -22.36
CA LYS A 49 -21.79 -36.96 -21.70
C LYS A 49 -21.59 -36.88 -20.18
N PRO A 50 -22.51 -36.24 -19.43
CA PRO A 50 -22.31 -35.99 -17.99
C PRO A 50 -22.43 -37.23 -17.09
N HIS A 51 -22.85 -38.39 -17.62
CA HIS A 51 -23.03 -39.61 -16.83
C HIS A 51 -22.40 -40.84 -17.48
N PRO A 52 -21.59 -41.64 -16.75
CA PRO A 52 -21.43 -43.04 -17.10
C PRO A 52 -22.73 -43.79 -16.84
N SER A 53 -23.00 -44.80 -17.67
CA SER A 53 -24.18 -45.67 -17.59
C SER A 53 -24.17 -46.68 -16.42
N HIS A 54 -23.13 -46.68 -15.58
CA HIS A 54 -22.89 -47.72 -14.58
C HIS A 54 -22.63 -47.16 -13.16
N ASN A 55 -23.14 -47.88 -12.15
CA ASN A 55 -22.86 -47.61 -10.74
C ASN A 55 -21.42 -48.03 -10.42
N MET A 56 -20.52 -47.06 -10.29
CA MET A 56 -19.12 -47.28 -9.91
C MET A 56 -18.92 -47.15 -8.39
N HIS A 57 -17.93 -47.84 -7.85
CA HIS A 57 -17.57 -47.83 -6.43
C HIS A 57 -16.47 -46.81 -6.14
N GLU A 58 -16.72 -45.83 -5.27
CA GLU A 58 -15.68 -44.86 -4.85
C GLU A 58 -14.68 -45.52 -3.88
N TRP A 59 -13.38 -45.44 -4.20
CA TRP A 59 -12.32 -46.12 -3.43
C TRP A 59 -12.30 -45.72 -1.95
N LEU A 60 -12.49 -44.43 -1.64
CA LEU A 60 -12.50 -43.90 -0.28
C LEU A 60 -13.82 -44.12 0.47
N SER A 61 -14.82 -44.71 -0.19
CA SER A 61 -16.13 -45.04 0.40
C SER A 61 -16.32 -46.55 0.61
N VAL A 62 -15.36 -47.38 0.16
CA VAL A 62 -15.40 -48.84 0.25
C VAL A 62 -14.46 -49.32 1.38
N PRO A 63 -14.96 -49.99 2.44
CA PRO A 63 -14.11 -50.70 3.38
C PRO A 63 -13.42 -51.90 2.70
N PRO A 64 -12.14 -52.24 3.03
CA PRO A 64 -11.27 -51.61 4.02
C PRO A 64 -10.49 -50.40 3.48
N HIS A 65 -10.53 -50.11 2.18
CA HIS A 65 -9.79 -49.04 1.51
C HIS A 65 -10.06 -47.66 2.12
N ALA A 66 -11.31 -47.35 2.45
CA ALA A 66 -11.70 -46.12 3.16
C ALA A 66 -10.90 -45.92 4.45
N SER A 67 -10.73 -46.99 5.24
CA SER A 67 -10.00 -46.94 6.53
C SER A 67 -8.48 -46.96 6.37
N LYS A 68 -7.96 -47.64 5.34
CA LYS A 68 -6.51 -47.82 5.12
C LYS A 68 -5.88 -46.67 4.33
N LEU A 69 -6.62 -46.07 3.41
CA LEU A 69 -6.14 -45.02 2.51
C LEU A 69 -6.63 -43.62 2.91
N GLY A 70 -7.71 -43.52 3.68
CA GLY A 70 -8.34 -42.23 4.02
C GLY A 70 -7.41 -41.23 4.72
N SER A 71 -6.49 -41.69 5.57
CA SER A 71 -5.51 -40.83 6.24
C SER A 71 -4.48 -40.21 5.31
N PHE A 72 -4.30 -40.76 4.11
CA PHE A 72 -3.33 -40.28 3.12
C PHE A 72 -3.95 -39.33 2.10
N TYR A 73 -5.27 -39.14 2.14
CA TYR A 73 -5.99 -38.26 1.22
C TYR A 73 -5.88 -36.79 1.67
N ASN A 74 -5.21 -35.97 0.85
CA ASN A 74 -4.97 -34.54 1.11
C ASN A 74 -5.92 -33.61 0.32
N GLY A 75 -7.01 -34.13 -0.26
CA GLY A 75 -7.95 -33.38 -1.10
C GLY A 75 -9.23 -32.93 -0.36
N PRO A 76 -9.99 -31.98 -0.92
CA PRO A 76 -11.30 -31.60 -0.38
C PRO A 76 -12.33 -32.73 -0.56
N SER A 77 -13.26 -32.89 0.39
CA SER A 77 -14.32 -33.92 0.31
C SER A 77 -15.25 -33.75 -0.91
N ASN A 78 -15.36 -32.53 -1.43
CA ASN A 78 -16.19 -32.15 -2.58
C ASN A 78 -15.40 -32.10 -3.91
N CYS A 79 -14.43 -33.00 -4.10
CA CYS A 79 -13.76 -33.12 -5.40
C CYS A 79 -14.75 -33.45 -6.51
N LYS A 80 -14.58 -32.79 -7.65
CA LYS A 80 -15.47 -32.96 -8.81
C LYS A 80 -15.11 -34.22 -9.57
N VAL A 81 -13.87 -34.69 -9.47
CA VAL A 81 -13.38 -35.97 -10.00
C VAL A 81 -12.82 -36.83 -8.87
N LYS A 82 -13.27 -38.09 -8.79
CA LYS A 82 -12.86 -39.06 -7.75
C LYS A 82 -12.28 -40.33 -8.37
N LEU A 83 -11.48 -41.03 -7.57
CA LEU A 83 -11.01 -42.39 -7.84
C LEU A 83 -12.15 -43.39 -7.59
N VAL A 84 -12.50 -44.15 -8.62
CA VAL A 84 -13.60 -45.12 -8.65
C VAL A 84 -13.16 -46.47 -9.21
N SER A 85 -14.00 -47.49 -9.04
CA SER A 85 -13.78 -48.87 -9.49
C SER A 85 -15.07 -49.45 -10.09
N SER A 86 -14.96 -50.23 -11.15
CA SER A 86 -16.06 -51.01 -11.73
C SER A 86 -16.29 -52.33 -11.00
N THR A 87 -15.30 -52.81 -10.25
CA THR A 87 -15.35 -54.04 -9.44
C THR A 87 -15.55 -53.74 -7.94
N LYS A 88 -16.10 -54.71 -7.20
CA LYS A 88 -16.31 -54.64 -5.74
C LYS A 88 -15.09 -55.16 -5.00
N SER A 89 -14.80 -54.58 -3.84
CA SER A 89 -13.84 -55.13 -2.87
C SER A 89 -14.25 -56.56 -2.48
N VAL A 90 -13.27 -57.45 -2.36
CA VAL A 90 -13.48 -58.84 -1.90
C VAL A 90 -14.22 -58.87 -0.57
N THR A 91 -13.96 -57.89 0.31
CA THR A 91 -14.62 -57.74 1.62
C THR A 91 -16.11 -57.38 1.56
N GLN A 92 -16.62 -57.00 0.38
CA GLN A 92 -18.03 -56.74 0.11
C GLN A 92 -18.70 -57.83 -0.75
N THR A 93 -17.97 -58.90 -1.06
CA THR A 93 -18.50 -60.08 -1.77
C THR A 93 -18.88 -61.19 -0.80
N TYR A 94 -19.42 -62.29 -1.31
CA TYR A 94 -19.74 -63.49 -0.52
C TYR A 94 -18.49 -64.15 0.11
N HIS A 95 -17.28 -63.76 -0.33
CA HIS A 95 -16.01 -64.19 0.28
C HIS A 95 -15.69 -63.48 1.61
N SER A 96 -16.52 -62.53 2.05
CA SER A 96 -16.33 -61.77 3.30
C SER A 96 -16.65 -62.56 4.59
N TYR A 97 -17.37 -63.69 4.49
CA TYR A 97 -17.66 -64.52 5.65
C TYR A 97 -16.37 -65.14 6.18
N PRO A 98 -16.08 -65.02 7.51
CA PRO A 98 -14.80 -65.46 8.06
C PRO A 98 -14.62 -66.97 7.85
N PRO A 99 -13.63 -67.40 7.07
CA PRO A 99 -13.39 -68.81 6.83
C PRO A 99 -12.94 -69.51 8.12
N SER A 100 -13.22 -70.81 8.23
CA SER A 100 -12.82 -71.59 9.41
C SER A 100 -11.30 -71.70 9.48
N ILE A 101 -10.73 -71.23 10.59
CA ILE A 101 -9.28 -71.30 10.88
C ILE A 101 -8.76 -72.74 10.83
N ALA A 102 -9.63 -73.73 11.09
CA ALA A 102 -9.24 -75.13 11.11
C ALA A 102 -9.06 -75.74 9.71
N SER A 103 -9.58 -75.12 8.65
CA SER A 103 -9.64 -75.71 7.30
C SER A 103 -9.09 -74.83 6.17
N THR A 104 -8.80 -73.56 6.43
CA THR A 104 -8.42 -72.60 5.38
C THR A 104 -6.94 -72.23 5.45
N SER A 105 -6.25 -72.29 4.30
CA SER A 105 -4.84 -71.89 4.18
C SER A 105 -4.67 -70.37 4.36
N ILE A 106 -3.45 -69.91 4.65
CA ILE A 106 -3.12 -68.49 4.82
C ILE A 106 -3.52 -67.65 3.59
N GLU A 107 -3.36 -68.21 2.40
CA GLU A 107 -3.76 -67.60 1.12
C GLU A 107 -5.26 -67.34 1.02
N GLY A 108 -6.09 -68.11 1.74
CA GLY A 108 -7.53 -67.88 1.85
C GLY A 108 -7.93 -66.73 2.78
N PHE A 109 -6.96 -66.10 3.46
CA PHE A 109 -7.16 -64.92 4.29
C PHE A 109 -6.52 -63.65 3.72
N LEU A 110 -5.61 -63.77 2.74
CA LEU A 110 -4.86 -62.66 2.14
C LEU A 110 -5.24 -62.50 0.67
N HIS A 111 -5.98 -61.44 0.35
CA HIS A 111 -6.40 -61.12 -1.01
C HIS A 111 -5.63 -59.91 -1.55
N GLU A 112 -5.29 -59.96 -2.84
CA GLU A 112 -4.83 -58.80 -3.59
C GLU A 112 -5.97 -57.79 -3.78
N ASN A 113 -5.62 -56.55 -4.11
CA ASN A 113 -6.60 -55.51 -4.37
C ASN A 113 -7.46 -55.88 -5.59
N SER A 114 -8.77 -55.93 -5.39
CA SER A 114 -9.73 -56.30 -6.43
C SER A 114 -10.39 -55.11 -7.13
N LEU A 115 -10.09 -53.88 -6.73
CA LEU A 115 -10.63 -52.65 -7.29
C LEU A 115 -9.87 -52.23 -8.56
N THR A 116 -10.59 -51.81 -9.60
CA THR A 116 -9.98 -51.19 -10.78
C THR A 116 -9.66 -49.71 -10.52
N VAL A 117 -8.54 -49.23 -11.05
CA VAL A 117 -8.13 -47.82 -10.94
C VAL A 117 -8.75 -47.02 -12.08
N GLU A 118 -9.84 -46.31 -11.79
CA GLU A 118 -10.55 -45.46 -12.75
C GLU A 118 -10.85 -44.08 -12.13
N ILE A 119 -11.00 -43.03 -12.95
CA ILE A 119 -11.37 -41.67 -12.47
C ILE A 119 -12.68 -41.21 -13.10
N LEU A 120 -13.58 -40.64 -12.29
CA LEU A 120 -14.93 -40.28 -12.75
C LEU A 120 -15.46 -39.00 -12.07
N PRO A 121 -16.24 -38.17 -12.77
CA PRO A 121 -16.89 -37.02 -12.15
C PRO A 121 -18.00 -37.41 -11.18
N THR A 122 -18.10 -36.72 -10.05
CA THR A 122 -19.11 -36.98 -9.00
C THR A 122 -20.43 -36.25 -9.22
N LYS A 123 -20.39 -35.07 -9.87
CA LYS A 123 -21.56 -34.28 -10.26
C LYS A 123 -21.26 -33.45 -11.52
N PRO A 124 -22.21 -33.32 -12.47
CA PRO A 124 -22.13 -32.29 -13.50
C PRO A 124 -22.27 -30.92 -12.84
N ILE A 125 -21.46 -29.95 -13.29
CA ILE A 125 -21.67 -28.54 -12.96
C ILE A 125 -22.47 -27.96 -14.09
N GLY A 126 -23.75 -27.65 -13.83
CA GLY A 126 -24.41 -26.63 -14.63
C GLY A 126 -23.74 -25.30 -14.29
N PHE A 127 -23.20 -24.60 -15.28
CA PHE A 127 -22.87 -23.20 -15.03
C PHE A 127 -24.15 -22.39 -15.23
N ASP A 128 -24.56 -21.64 -14.22
CA ASP A 128 -25.78 -20.81 -14.27
C ASP A 128 -25.75 -19.77 -15.41
N ASP A 129 -24.55 -19.42 -15.91
CA ASP A 129 -24.32 -18.55 -17.06
C ASP A 129 -22.99 -18.90 -17.77
N GLU A 130 -22.97 -20.04 -18.47
CA GLU A 130 -21.80 -20.53 -19.23
C GLU A 130 -21.23 -19.49 -20.19
N CYS A 131 -22.09 -18.75 -20.88
CA CYS A 131 -21.66 -17.74 -21.84
C CYS A 131 -20.85 -16.65 -21.14
N ARG A 132 -21.33 -16.10 -20.02
CA ARG A 132 -20.61 -15.05 -19.29
C ARG A 132 -19.26 -15.49 -18.72
N ILE A 133 -19.11 -16.76 -18.37
CA ILE A 133 -17.84 -17.30 -17.84
C ILE A 133 -16.83 -17.55 -18.95
N LEU A 134 -17.29 -18.01 -20.12
CA LEU A 134 -16.43 -18.46 -21.21
C LEU A 134 -16.18 -17.41 -22.29
N THR A 135 -16.88 -16.28 -22.26
CA THR A 135 -16.65 -15.18 -23.19
C THR A 135 -16.04 -13.95 -22.51
N PRO A 136 -15.21 -13.17 -23.24
CA PRO A 136 -14.72 -11.90 -22.75
C PRO A 136 -15.86 -10.95 -22.39
N GLN A 137 -15.68 -10.17 -21.33
CA GLN A 137 -16.68 -9.20 -20.88
C GLN A 137 -16.30 -7.78 -21.32
N LEU A 138 -17.25 -7.10 -21.97
CA LEU A 138 -17.12 -5.70 -22.40
C LEU A 138 -17.39 -4.78 -21.21
N ASN A 139 -16.32 -4.25 -20.63
CA ASN A 139 -16.41 -3.36 -19.46
C ASN A 139 -16.67 -1.90 -19.86
N HIS A 140 -16.36 -1.53 -21.10
CA HIS A 140 -16.52 -0.17 -21.58
C HIS A 140 -18.02 0.19 -21.69
N PRO A 141 -18.47 1.32 -21.11
CA PRO A 141 -19.89 1.66 -21.05
C PRO A 141 -20.51 1.77 -22.45
N ASP A 142 -19.76 2.25 -23.44
CA ASP A 142 -20.27 2.46 -24.80
C ASP A 142 -20.48 1.15 -25.57
N TYR A 143 -19.85 0.05 -25.16
CA TYR A 143 -19.96 -1.27 -25.81
C TYR A 143 -20.73 -2.30 -24.98
N LYS A 144 -21.02 -2.01 -23.71
CA LYS A 144 -21.59 -2.98 -22.76
C LYS A 144 -22.89 -3.61 -23.24
N GLN A 145 -23.73 -2.85 -23.94
CA GLN A 145 -25.01 -3.34 -24.49
C GLN A 145 -24.82 -4.31 -25.66
N LEU A 146 -23.67 -4.26 -26.33
CA LEU A 146 -23.30 -5.14 -27.45
C LEU A 146 -22.69 -6.46 -26.96
N GLN A 147 -22.70 -6.77 -25.65
CA GLN A 147 -22.16 -8.03 -25.11
C GLN A 147 -22.74 -9.29 -25.80
N PHE A 148 -23.98 -9.24 -26.28
CA PHE A 148 -24.60 -10.36 -27.00
C PHE A 148 -23.84 -10.75 -28.27
N THR A 149 -23.13 -9.81 -28.90
CA THR A 149 -22.36 -10.02 -30.14
C THR A 149 -21.07 -10.81 -29.85
N ILE A 150 -20.58 -10.73 -28.62
CA ILE A 150 -19.48 -11.55 -28.09
C ILE A 150 -19.99 -12.94 -27.67
N ASN A 151 -21.21 -13.03 -27.13
CA ASN A 151 -21.73 -14.28 -26.57
C ASN A 151 -22.10 -15.34 -27.62
N THR A 152 -22.54 -14.93 -28.81
CA THR A 152 -23.01 -15.84 -29.86
C THR A 152 -22.82 -15.24 -31.24
N THR A 153 -22.76 -16.07 -32.27
CA THR A 153 -22.81 -15.66 -33.68
C THR A 153 -24.19 -15.87 -34.32
N LYS A 154 -25.15 -16.44 -33.56
CA LYS A 154 -26.49 -16.81 -34.05
C LYS A 154 -27.46 -15.62 -34.01
N PHE A 155 -27.11 -14.55 -34.71
CA PHE A 155 -27.97 -13.38 -34.85
C PHE A 155 -27.77 -12.74 -36.23
N LEU A 156 -28.77 -11.98 -36.68
CA LEU A 156 -28.76 -11.27 -37.96
C LEU A 156 -28.39 -9.80 -37.75
N GLN A 157 -27.80 -9.18 -38.76
CA GLN A 157 -27.46 -7.74 -38.75
C GLN A 157 -28.67 -6.84 -38.42
N ASN A 158 -29.87 -7.17 -38.91
CA ASN A 158 -31.10 -6.42 -38.62
C ASN A 158 -31.40 -6.31 -37.12
N HIS A 159 -30.98 -7.29 -36.31
CA HIS A 159 -31.14 -7.24 -34.85
C HIS A 159 -30.23 -6.16 -34.22
N VAL A 160 -29.07 -5.89 -34.80
CA VAL A 160 -28.16 -4.82 -34.36
C VAL A 160 -28.76 -3.47 -34.71
N THR A 161 -29.24 -3.30 -35.95
CA THR A 161 -29.88 -2.07 -36.42
C THR A 161 -31.12 -1.71 -35.60
N ALA A 162 -31.92 -2.71 -35.20
CA ALA A 162 -33.08 -2.51 -34.34
C ALA A 162 -32.72 -1.98 -32.94
N LYS A 163 -31.49 -2.20 -32.48
CA LYS A 163 -30.96 -1.73 -31.18
C LYS A 163 -30.17 -0.43 -31.28
N LEU A 164 -30.23 0.28 -32.40
CA LEU A 164 -29.52 1.54 -32.58
C LEU A 164 -29.97 2.62 -31.58
N SER A 165 -31.21 2.52 -31.07
CA SER A 165 -31.71 3.35 -29.96
C SER A 165 -30.86 3.28 -28.70
N ASP A 166 -30.16 2.17 -28.49
CA ASP A 166 -29.38 1.93 -27.29
C ASP A 166 -27.97 2.55 -27.40
N CYS A 167 -27.55 2.93 -28.62
CA CYS A 167 -26.24 3.49 -28.93
C CYS A 167 -25.88 4.68 -28.01
N SER A 168 -24.68 4.63 -27.43
CA SER A 168 -24.14 5.71 -26.61
C SER A 168 -23.97 6.99 -27.42
N ILE A 169 -24.20 8.15 -26.78
CA ILE A 169 -24.01 9.49 -27.37
C ILE A 169 -22.56 9.72 -27.82
N ARG A 170 -21.59 9.04 -27.20
CA ARG A 170 -20.17 9.16 -27.52
C ARG A 170 -19.74 8.31 -28.72
N MET A 171 -20.56 7.35 -29.15
CA MET A 171 -20.24 6.39 -30.19
C MET A 171 -20.95 6.78 -31.50
N LYS A 172 -20.25 6.65 -32.63
CA LYS A 172 -20.90 6.90 -33.93
C LYS A 172 -21.91 5.78 -34.24
N PRO A 173 -23.09 6.08 -34.81
CA PRO A 173 -24.05 5.04 -35.20
C PRO A 173 -23.46 4.00 -36.16
N SER A 174 -22.58 4.42 -37.09
CA SER A 174 -21.87 3.50 -37.98
C SER A 174 -20.96 2.54 -37.23
N GLN A 175 -20.22 3.03 -36.24
CA GLN A 175 -19.35 2.22 -35.37
C GLN A 175 -20.17 1.20 -34.57
N PHE A 176 -21.36 1.58 -34.08
CA PHE A 176 -22.25 0.69 -33.33
C PHE A 176 -22.75 -0.46 -34.21
N ILE A 177 -23.17 -0.14 -35.44
CA ILE A 177 -23.63 -1.13 -36.41
C ILE A 177 -22.49 -2.07 -36.80
N GLU A 178 -21.31 -1.54 -37.13
CA GLU A 178 -20.16 -2.36 -37.52
C GLU A 178 -19.70 -3.28 -36.39
N PHE A 179 -19.50 -2.75 -35.18
CA PHE A 179 -19.12 -3.57 -34.02
C PHE A 179 -20.17 -4.65 -33.76
N GLY A 180 -21.44 -4.26 -33.78
CA GLY A 180 -22.53 -5.18 -33.48
C GLY A 180 -22.71 -6.25 -34.54
N SER A 181 -22.47 -5.93 -35.82
CA SER A 181 -22.70 -6.82 -36.96
C SER A 181 -21.50 -7.69 -37.30
N PHE A 182 -20.32 -7.37 -36.75
CA PHE A 182 -19.06 -8.06 -37.03
C PHE A 182 -19.14 -9.58 -36.95
N ARG A 183 -19.92 -10.09 -35.99
CA ARG A 183 -20.09 -11.53 -35.73
C ARG A 183 -21.49 -12.06 -36.08
N SER A 184 -22.23 -11.33 -36.91
CA SER A 184 -23.55 -11.77 -37.41
C SER A 184 -23.38 -12.91 -38.42
N GLY A 185 -23.34 -14.14 -37.92
CA GLY A 185 -23.00 -15.33 -38.70
C GLY A 185 -21.52 -15.72 -38.57
N HIS A 186 -21.26 -17.01 -38.38
CA HIS A 186 -19.93 -17.52 -38.07
C HIS A 186 -18.98 -17.59 -39.27
N ARG A 187 -19.50 -17.58 -40.51
CA ARG A 187 -18.70 -17.62 -41.75
C ARG A 187 -18.29 -16.22 -42.25
N LEU A 188 -18.96 -15.16 -41.78
CA LEU A 188 -18.74 -13.80 -42.27
C LEU A 188 -17.64 -13.03 -41.52
N GLN A 189 -17.11 -13.59 -40.42
CA GLN A 189 -16.18 -12.90 -39.54
C GLN A 189 -14.90 -12.42 -40.27
N TRP A 190 -14.33 -13.25 -41.15
CA TRP A 190 -13.14 -12.87 -41.93
C TRP A 190 -13.45 -11.82 -43.00
N TRP A 191 -14.60 -11.92 -43.66
CA TRP A 191 -15.06 -10.90 -44.61
C TRP A 191 -15.30 -9.56 -43.94
N ASN A 192 -15.94 -9.57 -42.78
CA ASN A 192 -16.15 -8.36 -41.97
C ASN A 192 -14.81 -7.80 -41.47
N LEU A 193 -13.84 -8.65 -41.14
CA LEU A 193 -12.49 -8.20 -40.76
C LEU A 193 -11.80 -7.49 -41.93
N LEU A 194 -11.86 -8.05 -43.13
CA LEU A 194 -11.32 -7.41 -44.33
C LEU A 194 -12.02 -6.07 -44.61
N ALA A 195 -13.35 -6.00 -44.44
CA ALA A 195 -14.13 -4.79 -44.63
C ALA A 195 -13.74 -3.67 -43.63
N ILE A 196 -13.48 -4.02 -42.36
CA ILE A 196 -13.00 -3.05 -41.36
C ILE A 196 -11.70 -2.39 -41.80
N PHE A 197 -10.74 -3.18 -42.30
CA PHE A 197 -9.45 -2.66 -42.75
C PHE A 197 -9.54 -1.85 -44.06
N GLU A 198 -10.63 -1.95 -44.80
CA GLU A 198 -10.83 -1.11 -45.99
C GLU A 198 -11.60 0.17 -45.71
N MET A 199 -12.57 0.10 -44.80
CA MET A 199 -13.49 1.22 -44.56
C MET A 199 -13.09 2.07 -43.35
N ASP A 200 -12.15 1.61 -42.50
CA ASP A 200 -11.67 2.30 -41.29
C ASP A 200 -12.80 2.72 -40.31
N LEU A 201 -13.88 1.93 -40.26
CA LEU A 201 -15.09 2.27 -39.52
C LEU A 201 -15.01 1.94 -38.02
N LEU A 202 -14.08 1.08 -37.61
CA LEU A 202 -13.89 0.70 -36.21
C LEU A 202 -12.50 1.10 -35.71
N PRO A 203 -12.41 1.79 -34.56
CA PRO A 203 -11.12 2.14 -33.96
C PRO A 203 -10.48 0.90 -33.32
N ILE A 204 -9.58 0.25 -34.06
CA ILE A 204 -8.83 -0.93 -33.59
C ILE A 204 -7.98 -0.60 -32.36
N SER A 205 -7.63 0.67 -32.15
CA SER A 205 -6.93 1.17 -30.98
C SER A 205 -7.71 1.07 -29.66
N GLU A 206 -9.02 0.78 -29.70
CA GLU A 206 -9.82 0.57 -28.50
C GLU A 206 -9.81 -0.88 -28.01
N GLU A 207 -9.75 -1.06 -26.69
CA GLU A 207 -9.70 -2.40 -26.05
C GLU A 207 -10.92 -3.27 -26.42
N SER A 208 -12.12 -2.69 -26.49
CA SER A 208 -13.35 -3.43 -26.81
C SER A 208 -13.34 -4.00 -28.23
N VAL A 209 -12.81 -3.23 -29.19
CA VAL A 209 -12.66 -3.66 -30.60
C VAL A 209 -11.59 -4.74 -30.70
N THR A 210 -10.48 -4.57 -29.99
CA THR A 210 -9.42 -5.59 -29.90
C THR A 210 -9.95 -6.92 -29.34
N ILE A 211 -10.79 -6.88 -28.29
CA ILE A 211 -11.48 -8.06 -27.74
C ILE A 211 -12.35 -8.74 -28.81
N LEU A 212 -13.15 -7.95 -29.55
CA LEU A 212 -14.03 -8.46 -30.61
C LEU A 212 -13.24 -9.19 -31.70
N ILE A 213 -12.13 -8.60 -32.16
CA ILE A 213 -11.25 -9.18 -33.18
C ILE A 213 -10.63 -10.49 -32.65
N MET A 214 -9.96 -10.45 -31.49
CA MET A 214 -9.35 -11.62 -30.85
C MET A 214 -10.33 -12.78 -30.69
N HIS A 215 -11.51 -12.46 -30.17
CA HIS A 215 -12.52 -13.48 -29.90
C HIS A 215 -13.08 -14.09 -31.20
N SER A 216 -13.11 -13.33 -32.29
CA SER A 216 -13.57 -13.83 -33.60
C SER A 216 -12.52 -14.72 -34.25
N ILE A 217 -11.24 -14.29 -34.27
CA ILE A 217 -10.18 -15.08 -34.94
C ILE A 217 -9.87 -16.40 -34.22
N TRP A 218 -10.18 -16.52 -32.92
CA TRP A 218 -9.99 -17.74 -32.14
C TRP A 218 -11.25 -18.59 -31.95
N GLN A 219 -12.41 -18.12 -32.41
CA GLN A 219 -13.62 -18.93 -32.38
C GLN A 219 -13.49 -20.09 -33.36
N TYR A 220 -13.52 -21.33 -32.88
CA TYR A 220 -13.38 -22.50 -33.75
C TYR A 220 -14.50 -22.59 -34.80
N GLY A 221 -15.78 -22.47 -34.41
CA GLY A 221 -16.93 -22.60 -35.32
C GLY A 221 -17.43 -24.05 -35.52
N PRO A 222 -18.54 -24.26 -36.25
CA PRO A 222 -19.07 -25.60 -36.54
C PRO A 222 -18.22 -26.36 -37.57
N GLN A 223 -18.12 -27.69 -37.42
CA GLN A 223 -17.47 -28.57 -38.39
C GLN A 223 -18.42 -28.98 -39.52
N THR A 224 -17.89 -29.08 -40.72
CA THR A 224 -18.62 -29.50 -41.92
C THR A 224 -19.03 -30.97 -41.81
N SER A 225 -20.32 -31.26 -41.78
CA SER A 225 -20.85 -32.63 -41.61
C SER A 225 -20.72 -33.51 -42.86
N ASN A 226 -20.47 -32.92 -44.03
CA ASN A 226 -20.40 -33.63 -45.32
C ASN A 226 -18.95 -33.99 -45.68
N VAL A 227 -18.49 -35.10 -45.13
CA VAL A 227 -17.15 -35.70 -45.36
C VAL A 227 -16.88 -36.01 -46.85
N SER A 228 -17.92 -36.07 -47.70
CA SER A 228 -17.82 -36.53 -49.08
C SER A 228 -17.39 -35.49 -50.13
N LEU A 229 -17.25 -34.20 -49.79
CA LEU A 229 -16.95 -33.14 -50.77
C LEU A 229 -15.77 -32.22 -50.41
N SER A 230 -15.18 -32.32 -49.21
CA SER A 230 -14.04 -31.49 -48.81
C SER A 230 -12.87 -32.34 -48.33
N ASN A 231 -11.73 -32.28 -49.04
CA ASN A 231 -10.47 -32.92 -48.65
C ASN A 231 -9.86 -32.38 -47.33
N ASN A 232 -10.50 -31.41 -46.65
CA ASN A 232 -9.97 -30.70 -45.49
C ASN A 232 -10.86 -30.89 -44.24
N SER A 233 -10.94 -32.10 -43.70
CA SER A 233 -11.82 -32.41 -42.55
C SER A 233 -11.44 -31.75 -41.22
N TRP A 234 -10.29 -31.06 -41.14
CA TRP A 234 -9.76 -30.47 -39.91
C TRP A 234 -10.11 -28.98 -39.71
N CYS A 235 -10.44 -28.26 -40.79
CA CYS A 235 -10.74 -26.82 -40.75
C CYS A 235 -12.25 -26.61 -40.57
N SER A 236 -12.62 -25.75 -39.63
CA SER A 236 -14.02 -25.40 -39.37
C SER A 236 -14.53 -24.36 -40.38
N GLU A 237 -15.84 -24.35 -40.60
CA GLU A 237 -16.52 -23.41 -41.51
C GLU A 237 -16.23 -21.93 -41.21
N SER A 238 -15.92 -21.59 -39.96
CA SER A 238 -15.55 -20.22 -39.58
C SER A 238 -14.17 -19.78 -40.08
N HIS A 239 -13.32 -20.72 -40.49
CA HIS A 239 -11.96 -20.47 -40.95
C HIS A 239 -11.72 -20.90 -42.40
N GLU A 240 -12.73 -21.44 -43.07
CA GLU A 240 -12.65 -21.95 -44.44
C GLU A 240 -12.09 -20.91 -45.42
N GLN A 241 -12.46 -19.64 -45.25
CA GLN A 241 -12.00 -18.52 -46.07
C GLN A 241 -10.47 -18.34 -46.07
N LEU A 242 -9.78 -18.77 -45.01
CA LEU A 242 -8.32 -18.71 -44.91
C LEU A 242 -7.60 -19.78 -45.76
N LEU A 243 -8.34 -20.71 -46.34
CA LEU A 243 -7.81 -21.69 -47.30
C LEU A 243 -7.80 -21.13 -48.73
N GLU A 244 -8.49 -20.01 -48.98
CA GLU A 244 -8.55 -19.36 -50.29
C GLU A 244 -7.38 -18.40 -50.51
N ASP A 245 -6.53 -18.74 -51.48
CA ASP A 245 -5.30 -17.99 -51.77
C ASP A 245 -5.53 -16.53 -52.17
N HIS A 246 -6.61 -16.23 -52.88
CA HIS A 246 -6.95 -14.87 -53.29
C HIS A 246 -7.32 -14.01 -52.08
N PHE A 247 -8.12 -14.56 -51.16
CA PHE A 247 -8.54 -13.87 -49.95
C PHE A 247 -7.33 -13.55 -49.04
N ILE A 248 -6.41 -14.51 -48.90
CA ILE A 248 -5.17 -14.31 -48.12
C ILE A 248 -4.32 -13.17 -48.69
N ASP A 249 -4.13 -13.10 -50.01
CA ASP A 249 -3.36 -12.00 -50.62
C ASP A 249 -4.01 -10.64 -50.39
N GLU A 250 -5.34 -10.55 -50.54
CA GLU A 250 -6.05 -9.29 -50.31
C GLU A 250 -5.91 -8.85 -48.85
N LEU A 251 -6.13 -9.77 -47.90
CA LEU A 251 -6.02 -9.46 -46.48
C LEU A 251 -4.58 -9.09 -46.07
N VAL A 252 -3.56 -9.79 -46.56
CA VAL A 252 -2.15 -9.42 -46.34
C VAL A 252 -1.88 -8.00 -46.85
N THR A 253 -2.37 -7.66 -48.06
CA THR A 253 -2.16 -6.34 -48.66
C THR A 253 -2.81 -5.23 -47.82
N ARG A 254 -4.01 -5.45 -47.28
CA ARG A 254 -4.68 -4.46 -46.40
C ARG A 254 -3.99 -4.32 -45.06
N LEU A 255 -3.57 -5.43 -44.43
CA LEU A 255 -2.82 -5.39 -43.18
C LEU A 255 -1.48 -4.69 -43.34
N ASP A 256 -0.79 -4.92 -44.45
CA ASP A 256 0.51 -4.30 -44.75
C ASP A 256 0.39 -2.78 -44.93
N ARG A 257 -0.63 -2.32 -45.68
CA ARG A 257 -0.97 -0.89 -45.82
C ARG A 257 -1.28 -0.24 -44.48
N HIS A 258 -2.10 -0.89 -43.65
CA HIS A 258 -2.41 -0.41 -42.31
C HIS A 258 -1.17 -0.28 -41.44
N LEU A 259 -0.25 -1.24 -41.48
CA LEU A 259 1.01 -1.14 -40.74
C LEU A 259 1.84 0.07 -41.18
N ASP A 260 1.86 0.40 -42.48
CA ASP A 260 2.57 1.58 -43.01
C ASP A 260 1.97 2.89 -42.50
N ASP A 261 0.63 3.00 -42.49
CA ASP A 261 -0.08 4.18 -41.98
C ASP A 261 0.21 4.43 -40.50
N TYR A 262 0.33 3.36 -39.71
CA TYR A 262 0.61 3.45 -38.28
C TYR A 262 2.10 3.51 -37.94
N GLU A 263 3.03 3.22 -38.86
CA GLU A 263 4.47 3.17 -38.56
C GLU A 263 4.97 4.47 -37.88
N LEU A 264 4.44 5.61 -38.34
CA LEU A 264 4.75 6.95 -37.79
C LEU A 264 3.87 7.32 -36.59
N ASN A 265 2.68 6.74 -36.45
CA ASN A 265 1.69 7.06 -35.42
C ASN A 265 1.83 6.14 -34.18
N ARG A 266 2.65 6.60 -33.23
CA ARG A 266 3.09 5.87 -32.02
C ARG A 266 2.02 5.73 -30.93
N GLN A 267 0.79 6.17 -31.17
CA GLN A 267 -0.25 6.26 -30.13
C GLN A 267 -1.08 4.98 -29.95
N ASN A 268 -1.00 4.01 -30.87
CA ASN A 268 -1.95 2.91 -30.97
C ASN A 268 -1.30 1.51 -30.79
N GLU A 269 -0.80 1.21 -29.60
CA GLU A 269 -0.16 -0.08 -29.29
C GLU A 269 -1.06 -1.31 -29.51
N LEU A 270 -2.38 -1.17 -29.32
CA LEU A 270 -3.34 -2.26 -29.51
C LEU A 270 -3.54 -2.64 -30.98
N VAL A 271 -3.32 -1.71 -31.92
CA VAL A 271 -3.39 -1.99 -33.36
C VAL A 271 -2.31 -2.98 -33.76
N LEU A 272 -1.07 -2.77 -33.27
CA LEU A 272 0.05 -3.67 -33.53
C LEU A 272 -0.22 -5.08 -32.96
N VAL A 273 -0.81 -5.15 -31.76
CA VAL A 273 -1.23 -6.44 -31.16
C VAL A 273 -2.30 -7.12 -32.02
N ALA A 274 -3.37 -6.41 -32.39
CA ALA A 274 -4.47 -6.92 -33.19
C ALA A 274 -3.98 -7.49 -34.53
N ILE A 275 -3.20 -6.70 -35.28
CA ILE A 275 -2.61 -7.12 -36.55
C ILE A 275 -1.71 -8.34 -36.35
N THR A 276 -0.83 -8.33 -35.35
CA THR A 276 0.05 -9.48 -35.07
C THR A 276 -0.75 -10.76 -34.85
N MET A 277 -1.80 -10.75 -34.02
CA MET A 277 -2.57 -11.98 -33.79
C MET A 277 -3.36 -12.43 -35.01
N ILE A 278 -3.88 -11.50 -35.82
CA ILE A 278 -4.52 -11.83 -37.10
C ILE A 278 -3.52 -12.53 -38.00
N THR A 279 -2.34 -11.93 -38.21
CA THR A 279 -1.25 -12.48 -39.02
C THR A 279 -0.83 -13.87 -38.53
N MET A 280 -0.66 -14.04 -37.22
CA MET A 280 -0.26 -15.33 -36.64
C MET A 280 -1.37 -16.37 -36.74
N ARG A 281 -2.64 -15.97 -36.65
CA ARG A 281 -3.77 -16.88 -36.89
C ARG A 281 -3.82 -17.31 -38.35
N MET A 282 -3.66 -16.39 -39.30
CA MET A 282 -3.55 -16.71 -40.72
C MET A 282 -2.39 -17.68 -40.96
N LEU A 283 -1.23 -17.43 -40.36
CA LEU A 283 -0.06 -18.30 -40.48
C LEU A 283 -0.27 -19.68 -39.85
N SER A 284 -1.16 -19.82 -38.86
CA SER A 284 -1.47 -21.13 -38.25
C SER A 284 -2.38 -22.00 -39.11
N ILE A 285 -3.29 -21.40 -39.89
CA ILE A 285 -4.33 -22.12 -40.66
C ILE A 285 -3.95 -22.26 -42.14
N CYS A 286 -3.30 -21.25 -42.72
CA CYS A 286 -2.96 -21.23 -44.13
C CYS A 286 -2.11 -22.45 -44.52
N ASN A 287 -2.51 -23.16 -45.58
CA ASN A 287 -1.81 -24.35 -46.10
C ASN A 287 -1.22 -24.13 -47.50
N SER A 288 -1.16 -22.87 -47.95
CA SER A 288 -0.76 -22.55 -49.32
C SER A 288 0.70 -22.19 -49.48
N THR A 289 1.13 -21.98 -50.73
CA THR A 289 2.46 -21.51 -51.13
C THR A 289 2.78 -20.09 -50.63
N LYS A 290 1.81 -19.39 -50.01
CA LYS A 290 1.92 -17.98 -49.59
C LYS A 290 2.31 -17.78 -48.12
N GLN A 291 2.69 -18.84 -47.42
CA GLN A 291 3.14 -18.78 -46.02
C GLN A 291 4.27 -17.78 -45.80
N ASN A 292 5.21 -17.66 -46.74
CA ASN A 292 6.34 -16.71 -46.64
C ASN A 292 5.86 -15.26 -46.56
N LYS A 293 4.85 -14.85 -47.35
CA LYS A 293 4.31 -13.48 -47.29
C LYS A 293 3.69 -13.15 -45.93
N ILE A 294 3.02 -14.12 -45.31
CA ILE A 294 2.41 -13.95 -43.98
C ILE A 294 3.52 -13.88 -42.91
N ALA A 295 4.57 -14.69 -43.06
CA ALA A 295 5.75 -14.63 -42.19
C ALA A 295 6.50 -13.29 -42.32
N ASP A 296 6.63 -12.75 -43.53
CA ASP A 296 7.20 -11.42 -43.79
C ASP A 296 6.42 -10.33 -43.08
N LEU A 297 5.09 -10.40 -43.10
CA LEU A 297 4.21 -9.48 -42.37
C LEU A 297 4.41 -9.59 -40.85
N ALA A 298 4.58 -10.80 -40.31
CA ALA A 298 4.89 -10.99 -38.89
C ALA A 298 6.26 -10.39 -38.51
N MET A 299 7.27 -10.54 -39.38
CA MET A 299 8.57 -9.90 -39.21
C MET A 299 8.48 -8.37 -39.28
N LYS A 300 7.64 -7.81 -40.17
CA LYS A 300 7.38 -6.37 -40.24
C LYS A 300 6.77 -5.85 -38.94
N CYS A 301 5.78 -6.54 -38.37
CA CYS A 301 5.19 -6.21 -37.06
C CYS A 301 6.27 -6.13 -35.96
N ARG A 302 7.16 -7.13 -35.91
CA ARG A 302 8.27 -7.18 -34.95
C ARG A 302 9.21 -5.97 -35.07
N ARG A 303 9.62 -5.63 -36.30
CA ARG A 303 10.51 -4.49 -36.59
C ARG A 303 9.89 -3.16 -36.16
N ILE A 304 8.60 -2.96 -36.45
CA ILE A 304 7.86 -1.76 -36.03
C ILE A 304 7.81 -1.68 -34.50
N GLY A 305 7.48 -2.79 -33.82
CA GLY A 305 7.44 -2.85 -32.37
C GLY A 305 8.77 -2.53 -31.71
N GLU A 306 9.88 -3.08 -32.22
CA GLU A 306 11.22 -2.76 -31.72
C GLU A 306 11.59 -1.28 -31.91
N LYS A 307 11.27 -0.70 -33.06
CA LYS A 307 11.47 0.73 -33.34
C LYS A 307 10.67 1.60 -32.37
N TRP A 308 9.42 1.24 -32.09
CA TRP A 308 8.59 1.96 -31.12
C TRP A 308 9.11 1.85 -29.68
N ILE A 309 9.61 0.68 -29.27
CA ILE A 309 10.21 0.50 -27.93
C ILE A 309 11.40 1.46 -27.74
N VAL A 310 12.29 1.57 -28.74
CA VAL A 310 13.44 2.49 -28.68
C VAL A 310 12.98 3.94 -28.57
N LEU A 311 12.09 4.38 -29.46
CA LEU A 311 11.59 5.76 -29.48
C LEU A 311 10.84 6.15 -28.20
N ILE A 312 10.01 5.26 -27.65
CA ILE A 312 9.28 5.54 -26.40
C ILE A 312 10.24 5.56 -25.21
N SER A 313 11.28 4.72 -25.21
CA SER A 313 12.30 4.73 -24.16
C SER A 313 13.09 6.06 -24.14
N GLU A 314 13.44 6.59 -25.32
CA GLU A 314 14.06 7.93 -25.45
C GLU A 314 13.12 9.05 -24.98
N ASN A 315 11.81 8.94 -25.27
CA ASN A 315 10.82 9.88 -24.77
C ASN A 315 10.71 9.85 -23.23
N ILE A 316 10.74 8.66 -22.60
CA ILE A 316 10.72 8.55 -21.13
C ILE A 316 11.93 9.25 -20.50
N GLN A 317 13.08 9.25 -21.18
CA GLN A 317 14.29 9.93 -20.73
C GLN A 317 14.23 11.46 -20.88
N THR A 318 13.41 11.98 -21.81
CA THR A 318 13.29 13.42 -22.10
C THR A 318 12.11 14.11 -21.40
N VAL A 319 11.11 13.35 -20.94
CA VAL A 319 9.94 13.89 -20.24
C VAL A 319 10.35 14.52 -18.91
N LEU A 320 9.95 15.78 -18.72
CA LEU A 320 10.11 16.48 -17.46
C LEU A 320 9.37 15.75 -16.33
N SER A 321 10.09 15.55 -15.24
CA SER A 321 9.73 14.69 -14.10
C SER A 321 8.44 15.05 -13.31
N SER A 322 7.67 16.04 -13.76
CA SER A 322 6.41 16.48 -13.16
C SER A 322 5.18 15.68 -13.65
N ALA A 323 5.32 14.84 -14.68
CA ALA A 323 4.24 14.04 -15.25
C ALA A 323 4.40 12.53 -14.98
N PHE A 324 4.47 12.13 -13.70
CA PHE A 324 4.62 10.72 -13.30
C PHE A 324 3.58 9.79 -13.96
N ASP A 325 2.32 10.23 -14.02
CA ASP A 325 1.24 9.48 -14.64
C ASP A 325 1.43 9.27 -16.15
N GLU A 326 2.09 10.20 -16.85
CA GLU A 326 2.41 10.03 -18.27
C GLU A 326 3.55 9.02 -18.46
N THR A 327 4.57 9.06 -17.60
CA THR A 327 5.67 8.09 -17.67
C THR A 327 5.21 6.65 -17.44
N GLU A 328 4.30 6.42 -16.48
CA GLU A 328 3.72 5.09 -16.23
C GLU A 328 2.84 4.62 -17.41
N LYS A 329 2.07 5.52 -18.04
CA LYS A 329 1.34 5.19 -19.28
C LYS A 329 2.29 4.78 -20.40
N LEU A 330 3.40 5.48 -20.60
CA LEU A 330 4.39 5.13 -21.62
C LEU A 330 5.05 3.76 -21.33
N ARG A 331 5.32 3.42 -20.06
CA ARG A 331 5.81 2.09 -19.68
C ARG A 331 4.81 0.98 -19.99
N LEU A 332 3.53 1.19 -19.70
CA LEU A 332 2.47 0.26 -20.07
C LEU A 332 2.43 0.03 -21.59
N LYS A 333 2.63 1.08 -22.39
CA LYS A 333 2.73 0.95 -23.85
C LYS A 333 3.93 0.10 -24.27
N ILE A 334 5.11 0.32 -23.68
CA ILE A 334 6.29 -0.51 -23.95
C ILE A 334 6.01 -1.99 -23.66
N ILE A 335 5.30 -2.30 -22.56
CA ILE A 335 4.91 -3.67 -22.23
C ILE A 335 4.01 -4.25 -23.32
N ILE A 336 2.95 -3.53 -23.75
CA ILE A 336 2.01 -3.98 -24.79
C ILE A 336 2.74 -4.24 -26.12
N ILE A 337 3.62 -3.33 -26.52
CA ILE A 337 4.40 -3.44 -27.75
C ILE A 337 5.37 -4.63 -27.66
N GLY A 338 6.07 -4.81 -26.53
CA GLY A 338 6.93 -5.96 -26.30
C GLY A 338 6.16 -7.29 -26.41
N ILE A 339 4.95 -7.36 -25.87
CA ILE A 339 4.09 -8.54 -26.01
C ILE A 339 3.77 -8.79 -27.48
N SER A 340 3.41 -7.77 -28.26
CA SER A 340 3.16 -7.93 -29.70
C SER A 340 4.36 -8.58 -30.41
N CYS A 341 5.59 -8.16 -30.08
CA CYS A 341 6.80 -8.78 -30.63
C CYS A 341 6.91 -10.27 -30.26
N ILE A 342 6.61 -10.66 -29.03
CA ILE A 342 6.62 -12.07 -28.60
C ILE A 342 5.52 -12.88 -29.30
N LEU A 343 4.34 -12.30 -29.51
CA LEU A 343 3.23 -12.99 -30.17
C LEU A 343 3.55 -13.37 -31.62
N THR A 344 4.53 -12.72 -32.27
CA THR A 344 5.02 -13.11 -33.61
C THR A 344 5.65 -14.52 -33.65
N PHE A 345 5.82 -15.19 -32.52
CA PHE A 345 6.32 -16.57 -32.41
C PHE A 345 5.22 -17.57 -32.00
N SER A 346 3.94 -17.20 -32.03
CA SER A 346 2.81 -18.04 -31.60
C SER A 346 2.37 -19.15 -32.58
N THR A 347 3.30 -19.85 -33.23
CA THR A 347 3.01 -20.92 -34.23
C THR A 347 3.45 -22.33 -33.81
N ASN A 348 3.00 -23.34 -34.57
CA ASN A 348 3.39 -24.75 -34.41
C ASN A 348 4.86 -24.98 -34.83
N SER A 349 5.45 -26.08 -34.32
CA SER A 349 6.88 -26.43 -34.41
C SER A 349 7.51 -26.26 -35.79
N ASP A 350 6.85 -26.71 -36.85
CA ASP A 350 7.46 -26.82 -38.18
C ASP A 350 7.61 -25.45 -38.86
N ARG A 351 6.69 -24.52 -38.58
CA ARG A 351 6.70 -23.16 -39.14
C ARG A 351 7.53 -22.19 -38.28
N LEU A 352 7.78 -22.56 -37.02
CA LEU A 352 8.50 -21.74 -36.06
C LEU A 352 10.00 -21.60 -36.41
N GLN A 353 10.60 -22.63 -37.01
CA GLN A 353 12.01 -22.58 -37.41
C GLN A 353 12.30 -21.45 -38.41
N TYR A 354 11.37 -21.16 -39.32
CA TYR A 354 11.51 -20.04 -40.26
C TYR A 354 11.47 -18.68 -39.56
N LEU A 355 10.63 -18.51 -38.54
CA LEU A 355 10.49 -17.26 -37.78
C LEU A 355 11.61 -17.02 -36.76
N LEU A 356 12.35 -18.07 -36.40
CA LEU A 356 13.48 -18.08 -35.47
C LEU A 356 14.85 -18.08 -36.15
N SER A 357 14.89 -18.33 -37.46
CA SER A 357 16.11 -18.26 -38.27
C SER A 357 16.10 -16.95 -39.07
N PRO A 358 17.14 -16.09 -39.04
CA PRO A 358 18.48 -16.20 -38.43
C PRO A 358 18.55 -15.84 -36.93
N ASN A 359 19.75 -16.02 -36.33
CA ASN A 359 20.09 -15.74 -34.92
C ASN A 359 19.56 -14.41 -34.35
N GLU A 360 19.43 -13.39 -35.20
CA GLU A 360 18.88 -12.08 -34.87
C GLU A 360 17.45 -12.15 -34.28
N HIS A 361 16.65 -13.11 -34.72
CA HIS A 361 15.29 -13.29 -34.23
C HIS A 361 15.24 -13.82 -32.79
N ILE A 362 16.22 -14.64 -32.39
CA ILE A 362 16.36 -15.06 -30.99
C ILE A 362 16.77 -13.87 -30.12
N VAL A 363 17.70 -13.03 -30.59
CA VAL A 363 18.09 -11.80 -29.90
C VAL A 363 16.89 -10.88 -29.69
N SER A 364 16.08 -10.70 -30.73
CA SER A 364 14.84 -9.91 -30.69
C SER A 364 13.83 -10.44 -29.66
N LEU A 365 13.65 -11.77 -29.60
CA LEU A 365 12.78 -12.41 -28.62
C LEU A 365 13.27 -12.16 -27.18
N VAL A 366 14.54 -12.43 -26.89
CA VAL A 366 15.11 -12.24 -25.55
C VAL A 366 15.07 -10.76 -25.15
N LYS A 367 15.38 -9.85 -26.09
CA LYS A 367 15.25 -8.40 -25.89
C LYS A 367 13.82 -7.98 -25.56
N SER A 368 12.83 -8.54 -26.24
CA SER A 368 11.41 -8.26 -25.98
C SER A 368 11.00 -8.77 -24.60
N ALA A 369 11.39 -10.00 -24.23
CA ALA A 369 11.14 -10.57 -22.91
C ALA A 369 11.78 -9.73 -21.78
N THR A 370 13.05 -9.33 -21.93
CA THR A 370 13.74 -8.49 -20.94
C THR A 370 13.12 -7.11 -20.83
N THR A 371 12.75 -6.48 -21.95
CA THR A 371 12.09 -5.17 -21.94
C THR A 371 10.74 -5.22 -21.19
N ILE A 372 9.97 -6.28 -21.38
CA ILE A 372 8.71 -6.50 -20.64
C ILE A 372 9.00 -6.67 -19.14
N HIS A 373 9.96 -7.54 -18.80
CA HIS A 373 10.33 -7.81 -17.42
C HIS A 373 10.71 -6.55 -16.64
N ASP A 374 11.61 -5.74 -17.21
CA ASP A 374 12.09 -4.52 -16.56
C ASP A 374 10.97 -3.51 -16.31
N ASN A 375 10.08 -3.32 -17.29
CA ASN A 375 8.98 -2.36 -17.16
C ASN A 375 7.86 -2.87 -16.23
N ILE A 376 7.68 -4.19 -16.10
CA ILE A 376 6.77 -4.77 -15.11
C ILE A 376 7.28 -4.54 -13.68
N ILE A 377 8.59 -4.66 -13.44
CA ILE A 377 9.20 -4.43 -12.11
C ILE A 377 9.01 -2.98 -11.66
N LEU A 378 9.11 -2.03 -12.60
CA LEU A 378 9.00 -0.60 -12.32
C LEU A 378 7.55 -0.15 -12.13
N ASN A 379 6.59 -0.82 -12.77
CA ASN A 379 5.19 -0.46 -12.68
C ASN A 379 4.59 -0.90 -11.33
N LYS A 380 4.46 0.05 -10.41
CA LYS A 380 3.89 -0.17 -9.07
C LYS A 380 2.36 -0.34 -9.06
N ASN A 381 1.68 -0.01 -10.17
CA ASN A 381 0.22 0.06 -10.29
C ASN A 381 -0.38 -1.13 -11.07
N GLN A 382 0.15 -2.35 -10.88
CA GLN A 382 -0.35 -3.56 -11.55
C GLN A 382 -1.86 -3.83 -11.31
N SER A 383 -2.44 -3.27 -10.23
CA SER A 383 -3.87 -3.36 -9.90
C SER A 383 -4.79 -2.70 -10.93
N ASN A 384 -4.30 -1.74 -11.71
CA ASN A 384 -5.12 -0.96 -12.66
C ASN A 384 -5.18 -1.57 -14.07
N MET A 385 -4.49 -2.70 -14.31
CA MET A 385 -4.47 -3.34 -15.62
C MET A 385 -5.84 -3.95 -15.96
N SER A 386 -6.32 -3.78 -17.19
CA SER A 386 -7.58 -4.37 -17.64
C SER A 386 -7.50 -5.89 -17.78
N THR A 387 -8.65 -6.58 -17.80
CA THR A 387 -8.70 -8.03 -17.95
C THR A 387 -8.19 -8.48 -19.32
N CYS A 388 -8.45 -7.72 -20.39
CA CYS A 388 -7.91 -8.01 -21.72
C CYS A 388 -6.39 -8.04 -21.68
N MET A 389 -5.77 -6.99 -21.12
CA MET A 389 -4.32 -6.87 -21.07
C MET A 389 -3.66 -7.95 -20.21
N ARG A 390 -4.29 -8.36 -19.09
CA ARG A 390 -3.83 -9.54 -18.32
C ARG A 390 -3.87 -10.83 -19.14
N ASN A 391 -4.91 -11.02 -19.95
CA ASN A 391 -5.03 -12.20 -20.80
C ASN A 391 -3.97 -12.21 -21.91
N ILE A 392 -3.69 -11.06 -22.52
CA ILE A 392 -2.62 -10.89 -23.52
C ILE A 392 -1.24 -11.21 -22.91
N MET A 393 -0.96 -10.70 -21.70
CA MET A 393 0.28 -11.03 -20.97
C MET A 393 0.44 -12.53 -20.73
N ARG A 394 -0.59 -13.19 -20.19
CA ARG A 394 -0.58 -14.65 -19.98
C ARG A 394 -0.38 -15.42 -21.27
N PHE A 395 -0.96 -14.94 -22.37
CA PHE A 395 -0.77 -15.56 -23.68
C PHE A 395 0.70 -15.47 -24.13
N SER A 396 1.36 -14.33 -23.91
CA SER A 396 2.78 -14.17 -24.22
C SER A 396 3.70 -15.06 -23.37
N GLU A 397 3.40 -15.21 -22.07
CA GLU A 397 4.11 -16.14 -21.17
C GLU A 397 3.99 -17.58 -21.68
N HIS A 398 2.79 -17.97 -22.10
CA HIS A 398 2.53 -19.30 -22.65
C HIS A 398 3.29 -19.54 -23.96
N VAL A 399 3.36 -18.54 -24.84
CA VAL A 399 4.15 -18.61 -26.09
C VAL A 399 5.62 -18.84 -25.77
N LEU A 400 6.20 -18.10 -24.82
CA LEU A 400 7.60 -18.27 -24.42
C LEU A 400 7.90 -19.68 -23.90
N VAL A 401 7.00 -20.26 -23.09
CA VAL A 401 7.15 -21.63 -22.57
C VAL A 401 7.05 -22.67 -23.70
N ILE A 402 6.12 -22.51 -24.65
CA ILE A 402 5.97 -23.42 -25.80
C ILE A 402 7.20 -23.37 -26.71
N VAL A 403 7.75 -22.18 -26.93
CA VAL A 403 8.85 -21.95 -27.86
C VAL A 403 10.21 -22.33 -27.25
N GLN A 404 10.33 -22.35 -25.92
CA GLN A 404 11.58 -22.61 -25.20
C GLN A 404 12.34 -23.87 -25.64
N PRO A 405 11.71 -25.06 -25.82
CA PRO A 405 12.43 -26.26 -26.28
C PRO A 405 13.10 -26.06 -27.64
N ILE A 406 12.44 -25.33 -28.56
CA ILE A 406 12.98 -25.05 -29.89
C ILE A 406 14.12 -24.04 -29.83
N ILE A 407 14.00 -23.02 -28.96
CA ILE A 407 15.11 -22.10 -28.67
C ILE A 407 16.31 -22.87 -28.14
N ALA A 408 16.10 -23.78 -27.18
CA ALA A 408 17.18 -24.56 -26.58
C ALA A 408 17.92 -25.40 -27.64
N GLU A 409 17.19 -26.01 -28.58
CA GLU A 409 17.78 -26.75 -29.70
C GLU A 409 18.60 -25.83 -30.65
N ILE A 410 18.04 -24.67 -31.04
CA ILE A 410 18.70 -23.74 -31.94
C ILE A 410 19.95 -23.14 -31.28
N LEU A 411 19.86 -22.71 -30.02
CA LEU A 411 20.99 -22.17 -29.26
C LEU A 411 22.12 -23.19 -29.14
N GLN A 412 21.80 -24.46 -28.93
CA GLN A 412 22.81 -25.52 -28.90
C GLN A 412 23.48 -25.72 -30.27
N LYS A 413 22.70 -25.68 -31.37
CA LYS A 413 23.24 -25.80 -32.75
C LYS A 413 24.11 -24.61 -33.15
N THR A 414 23.80 -23.41 -32.67
CA THR A 414 24.49 -22.17 -33.05
C THR A 414 25.58 -21.77 -32.04
N PHE A 415 25.98 -22.69 -31.15
CA PHE A 415 26.97 -22.45 -30.09
C PHE A 415 26.66 -21.19 -29.26
N TYR A 416 25.37 -20.93 -29.03
CA TYR A 416 24.87 -19.83 -28.20
C TYR A 416 25.23 -18.42 -28.69
N GLN A 417 25.55 -18.25 -29.98
CA GLN A 417 25.94 -16.94 -30.54
C GLN A 417 24.90 -15.83 -30.28
N SER A 418 23.61 -16.15 -30.39
CA SER A 418 22.54 -15.18 -30.09
C SER A 418 22.58 -14.64 -28.65
N LEU A 419 23.02 -15.44 -27.66
CA LEU A 419 23.14 -14.97 -26.28
C LEU A 419 24.33 -14.01 -26.11
N ASN A 420 25.44 -14.25 -26.84
CA ASN A 420 26.56 -13.31 -26.91
C ASN A 420 26.14 -11.98 -27.52
N ASP A 421 25.43 -12.02 -28.64
CA ASP A 421 24.96 -10.84 -29.35
C ASP A 421 24.01 -10.03 -28.47
N PHE A 422 23.06 -10.70 -27.81
CA PHE A 422 22.14 -10.07 -26.86
C PHE A 422 22.87 -9.44 -25.66
N ALA A 423 23.79 -10.16 -25.01
CA ALA A 423 24.55 -9.63 -23.88
C ALA A 423 25.37 -8.38 -24.28
N THR A 424 25.95 -8.38 -25.48
CA THR A 424 26.72 -7.24 -26.04
C THR A 424 25.83 -6.03 -26.32
N ILE A 425 24.58 -6.25 -26.74
CA ILE A 425 23.61 -5.18 -26.98
C ILE A 425 23.11 -4.59 -25.64
N TYR A 426 22.81 -5.44 -24.67
CA TYR A 426 22.10 -5.05 -23.44
C TYR A 426 23.04 -4.54 -22.32
N TRP A 427 24.27 -5.05 -22.23
CA TRP A 427 25.27 -4.63 -21.24
C TRP A 427 26.34 -3.71 -21.84
N ALA A 428 26.20 -2.39 -21.66
CA ALA A 428 27.07 -1.38 -22.27
C ALA A 428 28.57 -1.56 -21.94
N ALA A 429 28.92 -1.97 -20.71
CA ALA A 429 30.30 -2.24 -20.30
C ALA A 429 30.96 -3.39 -21.10
N MET A 430 30.15 -4.27 -21.67
CA MET A 430 30.61 -5.34 -22.54
C MET A 430 31.04 -4.82 -23.91
N ARG A 431 30.30 -3.83 -24.45
CA ARG A 431 30.59 -3.20 -25.74
C ARG A 431 31.98 -2.53 -25.77
N SER A 432 32.45 -2.02 -24.63
CA SER A 432 33.80 -1.46 -24.49
C SER A 432 34.93 -2.49 -24.39
N LYS A 433 34.62 -3.75 -24.05
CA LYS A 433 35.62 -4.80 -23.80
C LYS A 433 35.85 -5.78 -24.97
N GLY A 434 35.11 -5.63 -26.07
CA GLY A 434 35.28 -6.44 -27.30
C GLY A 434 34.35 -7.66 -27.38
N THR A 435 34.64 -8.58 -28.31
CA THR A 435 33.81 -9.76 -28.60
C THR A 435 33.91 -10.85 -27.52
N MET A 436 32.76 -11.46 -27.21
CA MET A 436 32.63 -12.58 -26.27
C MET A 436 33.20 -13.89 -26.84
N ASN A 437 34.07 -14.53 -26.06
CA ASN A 437 34.46 -15.94 -26.23
C ASN A 437 34.00 -16.79 -25.02
N GLY A 438 32.90 -16.41 -24.38
CA GLY A 438 32.35 -17.10 -23.22
C GLY A 438 31.67 -18.42 -23.60
N LYS A 439 31.89 -19.47 -22.78
CA LYS A 439 31.19 -20.75 -22.93
C LYS A 439 29.86 -20.68 -22.17
N TRP A 440 28.76 -20.64 -22.91
CA TRP A 440 27.41 -20.74 -22.34
C TRP A 440 27.08 -22.18 -21.96
N GLU A 441 26.49 -22.34 -20.79
CA GLU A 441 26.01 -23.62 -20.29
C GLU A 441 24.55 -23.46 -19.84
N LYS A 442 23.71 -24.43 -20.20
CA LYS A 442 22.33 -24.49 -19.72
C LYS A 442 22.32 -24.98 -18.27
N ARG A 443 21.61 -24.28 -17.37
CA ARG A 443 21.66 -24.56 -15.93
C ARG A 443 21.08 -25.94 -15.58
N LYS A 444 19.96 -26.33 -16.18
CA LYS A 444 19.38 -27.66 -16.07
C LYS A 444 19.25 -28.31 -17.45
N GLN A 445 19.31 -29.65 -17.46
CA GLN A 445 19.09 -30.44 -18.68
C GLN A 445 17.62 -30.49 -19.12
N ASP A 446 16.70 -29.89 -18.36
CA ASP A 446 15.29 -29.79 -18.71
C ASP A 446 15.12 -28.86 -19.94
N PRO A 447 14.51 -29.31 -21.06
CA PRO A 447 14.26 -28.47 -22.22
C PRO A 447 13.46 -27.20 -21.90
N TYR A 448 12.58 -27.23 -20.90
CA TYR A 448 11.75 -26.10 -20.49
C TYR A 448 12.43 -25.15 -19.50
N ASP A 449 13.67 -25.43 -19.07
CA ASP A 449 14.45 -24.46 -18.29
C ASP A 449 14.95 -23.33 -19.19
N GLY A 450 14.65 -22.09 -18.79
CA GLY A 450 15.01 -20.86 -19.49
C GLY A 450 16.41 -20.33 -19.15
N TRP A 451 17.07 -20.91 -18.15
CA TRP A 451 18.32 -20.38 -17.58
C TRP A 451 19.58 -20.83 -18.32
N TYR A 452 20.38 -19.84 -18.71
CA TYR A 452 21.70 -20.01 -19.31
C TYR A 452 22.73 -19.19 -18.52
N ASP A 453 23.86 -19.80 -18.21
CA ASP A 453 24.95 -19.20 -17.46
C ASP A 453 26.22 -19.15 -18.32
N CYS A 454 26.96 -18.06 -18.25
CA CYS A 454 28.25 -17.91 -18.92
C CYS A 454 29.25 -17.21 -18.01
N ARG A 455 30.46 -17.75 -17.93
CA ARG A 455 31.57 -17.07 -17.26
C ARG A 455 32.32 -16.21 -18.27
N TYR A 456 32.34 -14.91 -18.05
CA TYR A 456 33.13 -13.94 -18.82
C TYR A 456 34.11 -13.25 -17.88
N GLU A 457 35.40 -13.44 -18.12
CA GLU A 457 36.46 -13.01 -17.20
C GLU A 457 36.20 -13.53 -15.76
N SER A 458 36.04 -12.61 -14.80
CA SER A 458 35.70 -12.89 -13.41
C SER A 458 34.19 -12.88 -13.11
N SER A 459 33.35 -12.45 -14.05
CA SER A 459 31.92 -12.26 -13.84
C SER A 459 31.09 -13.42 -14.40
N VAL A 460 29.99 -13.74 -13.71
CA VAL A 460 29.01 -14.74 -14.14
C VAL A 460 27.80 -14.01 -14.71
N ILE A 461 27.53 -14.21 -15.99
CA ILE A 461 26.36 -13.70 -16.70
C ILE A 461 25.29 -14.80 -16.68
N SER A 462 24.07 -14.47 -16.24
CA SER A 462 22.94 -15.39 -16.25
C SER A 462 21.76 -14.77 -16.99
N ILE A 463 21.16 -15.52 -17.90
CA ILE A 463 20.02 -15.09 -18.72
C ILE A 463 18.88 -16.08 -18.54
N ASP A 464 17.68 -15.58 -18.23
CA ASP A 464 16.43 -16.35 -18.29
C ASP A 464 15.65 -15.94 -19.55
N CYS A 465 15.66 -16.79 -20.57
CA CYS A 465 14.97 -16.54 -21.85
C CYS A 465 13.43 -16.57 -21.73
N ILE A 466 12.88 -17.17 -20.67
CA ILE A 466 11.43 -17.21 -20.44
C ILE A 466 11.00 -15.97 -19.67
N ARG A 467 11.66 -15.67 -18.55
CA ARG A 467 11.27 -14.51 -17.72
C ARG A 467 11.81 -13.18 -18.25
N GLY A 468 12.79 -13.22 -19.15
CA GLY A 468 13.51 -12.03 -19.61
C GLY A 468 14.52 -11.49 -18.61
N THR A 469 14.89 -12.23 -17.57
CA THR A 469 15.80 -11.72 -16.54
C THR A 469 17.26 -11.77 -17.01
N PHE A 470 17.98 -10.64 -16.91
CA PHE A 470 19.41 -10.55 -17.19
C PHE A 470 20.18 -10.18 -15.93
N LEU A 471 21.07 -11.07 -15.48
CA LEU A 471 21.88 -10.90 -14.28
C LEU A 471 23.36 -10.93 -14.61
N VAL A 472 24.15 -10.12 -13.91
CA VAL A 472 25.60 -10.24 -13.87
C VAL A 472 26.00 -10.32 -12.40
N ASP A 473 26.74 -11.36 -12.02
CA ASP A 473 27.11 -11.67 -10.63
C ASP A 473 25.90 -11.69 -9.67
N ASN A 474 24.79 -12.30 -10.16
CA ASN A 474 23.49 -12.36 -9.50
C ASN A 474 22.81 -11.00 -9.24
N MET A 475 23.28 -9.93 -9.90
CA MET A 475 22.71 -8.59 -9.80
C MET A 475 21.98 -8.24 -11.10
N ALA A 476 20.73 -7.79 -10.99
CA ALA A 476 19.97 -7.29 -12.14
C ALA A 476 20.58 -5.99 -12.65
N ILE A 477 20.79 -5.88 -13.96
CA ILE A 477 21.26 -4.66 -14.64
C ILE A 477 20.06 -3.95 -15.26
N GLY A 478 20.16 -2.64 -15.45
CA GLY A 478 19.09 -1.82 -16.02
C GLY A 478 18.54 -0.86 -14.99
N TYR A 479 18.02 -1.37 -13.87
CA TYR A 479 17.38 -0.54 -12.84
C TYR A 479 17.80 -0.93 -11.42
N LEU A 480 17.69 0.01 -10.50
CA LEU A 480 18.01 -0.23 -9.09
C LEU A 480 17.00 -1.20 -8.46
N PRO A 481 17.46 -2.22 -7.71
CA PRO A 481 16.59 -3.15 -7.01
C PRO A 481 15.75 -2.49 -5.90
N GLN A 482 14.68 -3.17 -5.47
CA GLN A 482 13.74 -2.64 -4.48
C GLN A 482 14.39 -2.35 -3.12
N ASN A 483 15.35 -3.16 -2.68
CA ASN A 483 16.10 -2.93 -1.43
C ASN A 483 16.81 -1.56 -1.39
N ILE A 484 17.20 -1.00 -2.54
CA ILE A 484 17.78 0.34 -2.65
C ILE A 484 16.67 1.38 -2.78
N THR A 485 15.72 1.18 -3.70
CA THR A 485 14.70 2.21 -4.01
C THR A 485 13.68 2.42 -2.89
N THR A 486 13.46 1.44 -2.00
CA THR A 486 12.61 1.59 -0.80
C THR A 486 13.38 2.06 0.43
N ASN A 487 14.70 2.25 0.35
CA ASN A 487 15.50 2.70 1.48
C ASN A 487 15.16 4.15 1.85
N GLU A 488 15.09 4.46 3.14
CA GLU A 488 14.75 5.80 3.64
C GLU A 488 15.72 6.88 3.13
N LEU A 489 17.02 6.58 3.05
CA LEU A 489 18.03 7.51 2.56
C LEU A 489 17.86 7.79 1.06
N PHE A 490 17.50 6.76 0.28
CA PHE A 490 17.23 6.92 -1.14
C PHE A 490 15.97 7.75 -1.38
N THR A 491 14.85 7.36 -0.74
CA THR A 491 13.55 8.03 -0.89
C THR A 491 13.58 9.47 -0.40
N ARG A 492 14.35 9.79 0.65
CA ARG A 492 14.50 11.16 1.15
C ARG A 492 15.11 12.11 0.13
N VAL A 493 16.17 11.69 -0.57
CA VAL A 493 16.93 12.56 -1.49
C VAL A 493 16.43 12.44 -2.92
N PHE A 494 16.28 11.22 -3.42
CA PHE A 494 15.94 10.93 -4.81
C PHE A 494 14.43 10.74 -5.02
N GLY A 495 13.64 10.57 -3.96
CA GLY A 495 12.19 10.35 -4.05
C GLY A 495 11.88 9.08 -4.85
N ASN A 496 11.04 9.24 -5.88
CA ASN A 496 10.68 8.18 -6.82
C ASN A 496 11.49 8.23 -8.12
N HIS A 497 12.67 8.86 -8.12
CA HIS A 497 13.51 8.92 -9.32
C HIS A 497 14.01 7.53 -9.71
N ILE A 498 13.93 7.21 -11.01
CA ILE A 498 14.34 5.92 -11.56
C ILE A 498 15.70 6.11 -12.22
N PHE A 499 16.73 5.48 -11.65
CA PHE A 499 18.07 5.46 -12.24
C PHE A 499 18.24 4.25 -13.15
N GLU A 500 18.70 4.50 -14.37
CA GLU A 500 19.25 3.46 -15.21
C GLU A 500 20.68 3.15 -14.76
N VAL A 501 20.94 1.90 -14.37
CA VAL A 501 22.20 1.49 -13.74
C VAL A 501 22.86 0.30 -14.43
N GLN A 502 24.17 0.19 -14.22
CA GLN A 502 25.00 -0.95 -14.56
C GLN A 502 25.89 -1.31 -13.37
N LEU A 503 26.65 -2.40 -13.47
CA LEU A 503 27.62 -2.74 -12.44
C LEU A 503 28.83 -1.82 -12.51
N ALA A 504 29.26 -1.35 -11.34
CA ALA A 504 30.55 -0.69 -11.16
C ALA A 504 31.68 -1.73 -11.12
N GLU A 505 32.93 -1.27 -11.19
CA GLU A 505 34.12 -2.12 -10.96
C GLU A 505 34.15 -2.68 -9.53
N LEU A 506 33.54 -1.95 -8.59
CA LEU A 506 33.42 -2.36 -7.19
C LEU A 506 32.35 -3.47 -7.04
N PRO A 507 32.64 -4.57 -6.33
CA PRO A 507 31.68 -5.63 -6.10
C PRO A 507 30.38 -5.13 -5.47
N LYS A 508 29.24 -5.69 -5.90
CA LYS A 508 27.89 -5.36 -5.38
C LYS A 508 27.54 -3.86 -5.41
N THR A 509 28.10 -3.13 -6.36
CA THR A 509 27.88 -1.69 -6.52
C THR A 509 27.27 -1.39 -7.88
N TYR A 510 26.20 -0.60 -7.88
CA TYR A 510 25.57 -0.07 -9.08
C TYR A 510 26.14 1.30 -9.40
N ILE A 511 26.35 1.60 -10.68
CA ILE A 511 26.68 2.95 -11.18
C ILE A 511 25.65 3.38 -12.22
N THR A 512 25.30 4.66 -12.24
CA THR A 512 24.38 5.19 -13.26
C THR A 512 24.97 5.08 -14.66
N LYS A 513 24.16 4.64 -15.64
CA LYS A 513 24.56 4.59 -17.06
C LYS A 513 24.79 5.98 -17.63
N HIS A 514 23.90 6.90 -17.28
CA HIS A 514 23.93 8.29 -17.72
C HIS A 514 24.49 9.17 -16.62
N SER A 515 24.98 10.33 -17.03
CA SER A 515 25.35 11.40 -16.12
C SER A 515 24.20 12.40 -15.98
N TYR A 516 24.07 12.98 -14.80
CA TYR A 516 22.96 13.84 -14.42
C TYR A 516 23.40 15.29 -14.18
N HIS A 517 22.42 16.19 -14.18
CA HIS A 517 22.52 17.66 -14.00
C HIS A 517 23.20 18.43 -15.15
N GLY A 518 22.46 19.39 -15.73
CA GLY A 518 22.87 20.54 -16.57
C GLY A 518 23.70 20.34 -17.85
N ASN A 519 24.49 19.26 -17.94
CA ASN A 519 25.31 18.77 -19.06
C ASN A 519 25.92 17.38 -18.74
N GLY A 520 25.28 16.59 -17.87
CA GLY A 520 25.78 15.30 -17.45
C GLY A 520 27.11 15.39 -16.67
N LYS A 521 27.15 16.25 -15.65
CA LYS A 521 28.37 16.49 -14.86
C LYS A 521 28.69 15.38 -13.85
N VAL A 522 27.68 14.58 -13.48
CA VAL A 522 27.75 13.73 -12.29
C VAL A 522 27.24 12.32 -12.53
N GLN A 523 27.93 11.32 -11.98
CA GLN A 523 27.46 9.93 -11.87
C GLN A 523 27.22 9.53 -10.42
N TYR A 524 26.25 8.65 -10.19
CA TYR A 524 25.95 8.13 -8.86
C TYR A 524 26.27 6.65 -8.77
N GLU A 525 26.82 6.25 -7.63
CA GLU A 525 27.13 4.89 -7.28
C GLU A 525 26.32 4.48 -6.04
N PHE A 526 25.70 3.30 -6.09
CA PHE A 526 24.85 2.77 -5.03
C PHE A 526 25.38 1.41 -4.59
N CYS A 527 25.80 1.31 -3.33
CA CYS A 527 26.24 0.07 -2.71
C CYS A 527 25.33 -0.26 -1.54
N PHE A 528 24.68 -1.42 -1.61
CA PHE A 528 23.79 -1.90 -0.55
C PHE A 528 24.46 -3.05 0.21
N ASN A 529 24.56 -2.91 1.53
CA ASN A 529 25.08 -3.95 2.40
C ASN A 529 23.92 -4.71 3.05
N ASP A 530 23.69 -5.96 2.62
CA ASP A 530 22.61 -6.83 3.13
C ASP A 530 22.69 -7.11 4.63
N GLN A 531 23.89 -7.16 5.22
CA GLN A 531 24.08 -7.49 6.64
C GLN A 531 23.58 -6.37 7.55
N ASN A 532 23.91 -5.12 7.20
CA ASN A 532 23.58 -3.94 8.01
C ASN A 532 22.39 -3.16 7.45
N LYS A 533 21.76 -3.65 6.37
CA LYS A 533 20.70 -2.98 5.59
C LYS A 533 21.01 -1.50 5.29
N CYS A 534 22.29 -1.22 5.08
CA CYS A 534 22.79 0.15 4.94
C CYS A 534 23.06 0.43 3.47
N LEU A 535 22.53 1.56 3.00
CA LEU A 535 22.76 2.07 1.65
C LEU A 535 23.87 3.12 1.70
N LYS A 536 24.94 2.89 0.95
CA LYS A 536 25.99 3.87 0.69
C LYS A 536 25.77 4.45 -0.71
N VAL A 537 25.63 5.78 -0.78
CA VAL A 537 25.54 6.51 -2.05
C VAL A 537 26.77 7.38 -2.21
N THR A 538 27.47 7.21 -3.32
CA THR A 538 28.61 8.05 -3.72
C THR A 538 28.29 8.79 -5.01
N GLU A 539 28.74 10.02 -5.10
CA GLU A 539 28.59 10.91 -6.23
C GLU A 539 29.97 11.21 -6.79
N ARG A 540 30.14 11.06 -8.11
CA ARG A 540 31.38 11.32 -8.82
C ARG A 540 31.19 12.43 -9.85
N HIS A 541 31.96 13.50 -9.70
CA HIS A 541 31.95 14.61 -10.65
C HIS A 541 32.93 14.29 -11.80
N ILE A 542 32.43 14.23 -13.05
CA ILE A 542 33.19 13.72 -14.20
C ILE A 542 34.35 14.66 -14.57
N GLN A 543 34.15 15.97 -14.46
CA GLN A 543 35.16 16.96 -14.87
C GLN A 543 36.29 17.12 -13.85
N THR A 544 35.96 17.14 -12.55
CA THR A 544 36.93 17.38 -11.47
C THR A 544 37.45 16.10 -10.83
N ASN A 545 36.80 14.96 -11.12
CA ASN A 545 37.03 13.67 -10.47
C ASN A 545 36.97 13.77 -8.92
N GLU A 546 36.10 14.67 -8.43
CA GLU A 546 35.77 14.79 -7.01
C GLU A 546 34.70 13.79 -6.64
N MET A 547 34.81 13.26 -5.43
CA MET A 547 33.93 12.23 -4.90
C MET A 547 33.23 12.76 -3.66
N PHE A 548 31.90 12.72 -3.67
CA PHE A 548 31.07 13.06 -2.54
C PHE A 548 30.36 11.80 -2.01
N ARG A 549 30.21 11.71 -0.70
CA ARG A 549 29.48 10.63 -0.04
C ARG A 549 28.26 11.20 0.68
N LEU A 550 27.08 10.67 0.40
CA LEU A 550 25.86 11.05 1.10
C LEU A 550 25.91 10.52 2.54
N ILE A 551 25.80 11.44 3.50
CA ILE A 551 25.71 11.12 4.93
C ILE A 551 24.23 10.94 5.31
N PRO A 552 23.86 9.86 6.01
CA PRO A 552 22.52 9.72 6.56
C PRO A 552 22.16 10.86 7.51
N HIS A 553 20.97 11.44 7.33
CA HIS A 553 20.48 12.52 8.20
C HIS A 553 20.39 12.11 9.68
N THR A 554 20.23 10.82 9.97
CA THR A 554 20.23 10.25 11.32
C THR A 554 21.53 10.49 12.08
N CYS A 555 22.66 10.65 11.38
CA CYS A 555 23.95 10.96 11.99
C CYS A 555 23.98 12.34 12.66
N PHE A 556 23.15 13.28 12.19
CA PHE A 556 23.07 14.64 12.73
C PHE A 556 21.87 14.85 13.65
N GLN A 557 21.05 13.81 13.84
CA GLN A 557 19.86 13.90 14.68
C GLN A 557 20.28 14.15 16.14
N LYS A 558 19.69 15.15 16.79
CA LYS A 558 20.01 15.65 18.14
C LYS A 558 21.33 16.41 18.28
N GLU A 559 22.25 16.30 17.31
CA GLU A 559 23.51 17.05 17.28
C GLU A 559 23.34 18.44 16.65
N LEU A 560 22.56 18.53 15.57
CA LEU A 560 22.28 19.78 14.86
C LEU A 560 20.84 20.24 15.05
N PRO A 561 20.57 21.57 14.97
CA PRO A 561 19.20 22.09 14.90
C PRO A 561 18.45 21.50 13.70
N ASP A 562 17.13 21.31 13.86
CA ASP A 562 16.29 20.60 12.89
C ASP A 562 16.39 21.19 11.47
N MET A 563 16.48 22.52 11.33
CA MET A 563 16.62 23.19 10.03
C MET A 563 17.79 22.65 9.18
N PHE A 564 18.90 22.30 9.82
CA PHE A 564 20.09 21.78 9.14
C PHE A 564 19.95 20.31 8.77
N VAL A 565 19.02 19.57 9.38
CA VAL A 565 18.80 18.14 9.15
C VAL A 565 17.58 17.91 8.25
N SER A 566 16.45 18.54 8.56
CA SER A 566 15.15 18.31 7.93
C SER A 566 15.02 18.93 6.54
N LYS A 567 15.69 20.05 6.28
CA LYS A 567 15.62 20.80 5.00
C LYS A 567 16.76 20.54 4.02
N HIS A 568 17.81 19.81 4.42
CA HIS A 568 19.02 19.65 3.63
C HIS A 568 19.41 18.18 3.47
N SER A 569 20.13 17.88 2.39
CA SER A 569 20.89 16.64 2.20
C SER A 569 22.38 16.92 2.48
N HIS A 570 23.09 15.93 3.02
CA HIS A 570 24.45 16.13 3.55
C HIS A 570 25.48 15.37 2.72
N TRP A 571 26.36 16.08 2.04
CA TRP A 571 27.32 15.49 1.09
C TRP A 571 28.76 15.75 1.53
N LEU A 572 29.47 14.70 1.94
CA LEU A 572 30.88 14.77 2.35
C LEU A 572 31.79 14.67 1.13
N ASN A 573 32.56 15.71 0.85
CA ASN A 573 33.70 15.63 -0.06
C ASN A 573 34.81 14.80 0.60
N ILE A 574 35.17 13.68 -0.03
CA ILE A 574 36.14 12.71 0.53
C ILE A 574 37.56 13.28 0.57
N LYS A 575 37.91 14.22 -0.31
CA LYS A 575 39.26 14.80 -0.38
C LYS A 575 39.46 15.96 0.59
N THR A 576 38.48 16.86 0.68
CA THR A 576 38.59 18.07 1.51
C THR A 576 38.04 17.89 2.92
N GLU A 577 37.37 16.77 3.20
CA GLU A 577 36.68 16.50 4.48
C GLU A 577 35.64 17.56 4.85
N ILE A 578 35.01 18.14 3.83
CA ILE A 578 33.98 19.16 3.95
C ILE A 578 32.61 18.54 3.69
N VAL A 579 31.64 18.77 4.57
CA VAL A 579 30.23 18.38 4.38
C VAL A 579 29.43 19.56 3.86
N GLU A 580 28.86 19.42 2.67
CA GLU A 580 27.99 20.39 2.03
C GLU A 580 26.52 20.10 2.39
N PHE A 581 25.80 21.15 2.78
CA PHE A 581 24.36 21.09 3.00
C PHE A 581 23.68 21.54 1.72
N ARG A 582 23.23 20.57 0.92
CA ARG A 582 22.54 20.81 -0.35
C ARG A 582 21.03 20.77 -0.14
N PRO A 583 20.21 21.24 -1.10
CA PRO A 583 18.78 21.00 -1.05
C PRO A 583 18.44 19.54 -0.83
N ILE A 584 17.30 19.27 -0.18
CA ILE A 584 16.92 17.91 0.17
C ILE A 584 16.52 17.10 -1.08
N HIS A 585 15.88 17.73 -2.07
CA HIS A 585 15.35 17.03 -3.22
C HIS A 585 16.29 17.10 -4.43
N PHE A 586 16.66 15.94 -4.94
CA PHE A 586 17.52 15.76 -6.12
C PHE A 586 17.06 16.51 -7.38
N LYS A 587 15.76 16.78 -7.51
CA LYS A 587 15.15 17.42 -8.70
C LYS A 587 15.19 18.95 -8.67
N GLU A 588 15.68 19.56 -7.59
CA GLU A 588 15.80 21.01 -7.53
C GLU A 588 16.86 21.51 -8.54
N PRO A 589 16.60 22.61 -9.28
CA PRO A 589 17.47 23.07 -10.37
C PRO A 589 18.89 23.37 -9.91
N ASP A 590 19.04 23.87 -8.69
CA ASP A 590 20.33 24.24 -8.11
C ASP A 590 20.85 23.20 -7.11
N PHE A 591 20.44 21.92 -7.23
CA PHE A 591 20.81 20.86 -6.27
C PHE A 591 22.34 20.76 -6.01
N LEU A 592 23.16 20.94 -7.06
CA LEU A 592 24.63 20.87 -6.96
C LEU A 592 25.28 22.21 -6.59
N ASP A 593 24.67 23.32 -6.96
CA ASP A 593 25.28 24.65 -6.87
C ASP A 593 24.86 25.39 -5.60
N ASN A 594 23.65 25.16 -5.10
CA ASN A 594 23.14 25.74 -3.89
C ASN A 594 23.70 25.01 -2.66
N ARG A 595 24.68 25.64 -2.00
CA ARG A 595 25.34 25.09 -0.81
C ARG A 595 25.30 26.12 0.30
N PRO A 596 24.15 26.45 0.89
CA PRO A 596 24.02 27.56 1.84
C PRO A 596 24.89 27.42 3.09
N TYR A 597 25.20 26.17 3.48
CA TYR A 597 26.00 25.86 4.66
C TYR A 597 27.07 24.80 4.36
N ILE A 598 28.20 24.95 5.02
CA ILE A 598 29.33 24.04 4.94
C ILE A 598 29.82 23.70 6.35
N LEU A 599 30.05 22.42 6.63
CA LEU A 599 30.72 21.92 7.84
C LEU A 599 32.12 21.44 7.48
N SER A 600 33.15 22.04 8.08
CA SER A 600 34.53 21.55 8.01
C SER A 600 34.76 20.54 9.13
N LEU A 601 35.10 19.29 8.81
CA LEU A 601 35.37 18.26 9.84
C LEU A 601 36.67 18.52 10.59
N GLU A 602 37.65 19.19 9.97
CA GLU A 602 38.91 19.58 10.60
C GLU A 602 38.69 20.60 11.73
N SER A 603 37.89 21.63 11.47
CA SER A 603 37.66 22.73 12.41
C SER A 603 36.42 22.54 13.30
N GLY A 604 35.49 21.68 12.88
CA GLY A 604 34.20 21.47 13.55
C GLY A 604 33.21 22.63 13.39
N TYR A 605 33.52 23.65 12.59
CA TYR A 605 32.64 24.81 12.39
C TYR A 605 31.67 24.60 11.23
N ILE A 606 30.42 25.04 11.43
CA ILE A 606 29.43 25.22 10.37
C ILE A 606 29.39 26.69 9.99
N ILE A 607 29.66 26.98 8.72
CA ILE A 607 29.72 28.33 8.16
C ILE A 607 28.73 28.53 7.01
N THR A 608 28.25 29.76 6.85
CA THR A 608 27.51 30.16 5.64
C THR A 608 28.46 30.40 4.48
N THR A 609 28.00 30.13 3.26
CA THR A 609 28.78 30.31 2.01
C THR A 609 28.62 31.66 1.34
N VAL A 610 27.89 32.58 1.97
CA VAL A 610 27.64 33.92 1.44
C VAL A 610 28.95 34.72 1.43
N GLU A 611 29.41 35.09 0.24
CA GLU A 611 30.58 35.95 0.04
C GLU A 611 30.40 37.26 0.84
N ASN A 612 31.42 37.63 1.62
CA ASN A 612 31.48 38.83 2.47
C ASN A 612 30.61 38.86 3.75
N ASN A 613 29.87 37.80 4.09
CA ASN A 613 29.11 37.72 5.34
C ASN A 613 29.09 36.30 5.92
N THR A 614 30.27 35.77 6.23
CA THR A 614 30.41 34.44 6.84
C THR A 614 29.85 34.46 8.26
N GLN A 615 28.94 33.55 8.55
CA GLN A 615 28.33 33.38 9.86
C GLN A 615 28.66 31.99 10.39
N ILE A 616 28.93 31.88 11.69
CA ILE A 616 29.30 30.62 12.35
C ILE A 616 28.16 30.15 13.23
N LEU A 617 27.76 28.88 13.12
CA LEU A 617 26.75 28.29 14.00
C LEU A 617 27.27 28.18 15.43
N ILE A 618 26.48 28.67 16.39
CA ILE A 618 26.74 28.50 17.82
C ILE A 618 26.21 27.12 18.24
N ASN A 619 27.07 26.31 18.85
CA ASN A 619 26.70 25.00 19.36
C ASN A 619 25.57 25.12 20.41
N GLN A 620 24.49 24.36 20.24
CA GLN A 620 23.34 24.36 21.14
C GLN A 620 23.66 23.88 22.56
N SER A 621 24.77 23.17 22.77
CA SER A 621 25.26 22.74 24.09
C SER A 621 26.12 23.78 24.79
N SER A 622 26.45 24.90 24.12
CA SER A 622 27.22 25.99 24.74
C SER A 622 26.43 26.68 25.86
N THR A 623 27.15 27.14 26.88
CA THR A 623 26.56 27.89 28.01
C THR A 623 25.86 29.17 27.53
N PHE A 624 26.43 29.83 26.52
CA PHE A 624 25.86 31.01 25.88
C PHE A 624 24.47 30.73 25.29
N PHE A 625 24.36 29.70 24.43
CA PHE A 625 23.08 29.30 23.85
C PHE A 625 22.06 28.93 24.93
N GLN A 626 22.46 28.08 25.88
CA GLN A 626 21.58 27.62 26.96
C GLN A 626 21.03 28.77 27.81
N THR A 627 21.86 29.76 28.12
CA THR A 627 21.45 30.92 28.93
C THR A 627 20.42 31.77 28.22
N LEU A 628 20.64 32.11 26.94
CA LEU A 628 19.68 32.90 26.16
C LEU A 628 18.39 32.12 25.87
N PHE A 629 18.53 30.84 25.50
CA PHE A 629 17.39 29.98 25.21
C PHE A 629 16.47 29.81 26.42
N ASN A 630 17.01 29.43 27.58
CA ASN A 630 16.21 29.18 28.78
C ASN A 630 15.60 30.46 29.38
N ARG A 631 16.22 31.62 29.13
CA ARG A 631 15.70 32.90 29.63
C ARG A 631 14.56 33.44 28.78
N TYR A 632 14.65 33.33 27.45
CA TYR A 632 13.73 34.01 26.53
C TYR A 632 13.05 33.06 25.54
N PHE A 633 13.80 32.23 24.82
CA PHE A 633 13.28 31.56 23.61
C PHE A 633 12.57 30.22 23.87
N ASN A 634 12.79 29.59 25.03
CA ASN A 634 12.00 28.42 25.46
C ASN A 634 10.50 28.75 25.64
N ARG A 635 10.14 30.04 25.69
CA ARG A 635 8.76 30.54 25.73
C ARG A 635 8.09 30.56 24.36
N LEU A 636 8.84 30.37 23.28
CA LEU A 636 8.31 30.36 21.91
C LEU A 636 8.41 28.99 21.26
N ASP A 637 9.57 28.32 21.38
CA ASP A 637 9.82 27.09 20.65
C ASP A 637 10.77 26.13 21.40
N ASP A 638 10.80 24.88 20.95
CA ASP A 638 11.63 23.83 21.52
C ASP A 638 13.08 23.96 21.01
N LYS A 639 14.04 23.50 21.81
CA LYS A 639 15.49 23.61 21.53
C LYS A 639 15.88 23.20 20.09
N PRO A 640 15.39 22.09 19.50
CA PRO A 640 15.78 21.70 18.15
C PRO A 640 15.42 22.70 17.04
N TYR A 641 14.40 23.54 17.26
CA TYR A 641 13.91 24.51 16.26
C TYR A 641 14.52 25.92 16.44
N VAL A 642 15.44 26.09 17.40
CA VAL A 642 16.14 27.35 17.64
C VAL A 642 17.61 27.18 17.31
N TYR A 643 18.14 28.06 16.46
CA TYR A 643 19.56 28.11 16.14
C TYR A 643 20.09 29.54 16.19
N MET A 644 21.37 29.69 16.51
CA MET A 644 22.02 30.99 16.65
C MET A 644 23.27 31.03 15.78
N MET A 645 23.42 32.09 15.00
CA MET A 645 24.53 32.32 14.08
C MET A 645 25.29 33.57 14.51
N ARG A 646 26.60 33.46 14.69
CA ARG A 646 27.48 34.58 14.98
C ARG A 646 27.91 35.24 13.67
N GLY A 647 27.61 36.53 13.50
CA GLY A 647 28.10 37.32 12.36
C GLY A 647 29.59 37.66 12.49
N ASN A 648 30.27 37.77 11.35
CA ASN A 648 31.66 38.22 11.29
C ASN A 648 31.70 39.75 11.19
N ILE A 649 32.06 40.44 12.27
CA ILE A 649 32.29 41.88 12.28
C ILE A 649 33.76 42.11 12.65
N SER A 650 34.41 42.97 11.87
CA SER A 650 35.84 43.29 11.87
C SER A 650 36.35 43.99 13.14
N SER A 651 35.48 44.38 14.07
CA SER A 651 35.85 44.98 15.37
C SER A 651 35.62 43.99 16.51
N GLN A 652 36.64 43.75 17.33
CA GLN A 652 36.60 42.86 18.50
C GLN A 652 35.55 43.25 19.56
N THR A 653 34.95 44.45 19.48
CA THR A 653 34.08 45.04 20.50
C THR A 653 32.58 44.90 20.23
N ASP A 654 32.15 44.70 18.98
CA ASP A 654 30.72 44.63 18.61
C ASP A 654 30.41 43.32 17.89
N MET A 655 30.02 42.28 18.64
CA MET A 655 29.54 41.03 18.07
C MET A 655 28.01 41.01 17.96
N ILE A 656 27.51 40.67 16.77
CA ILE A 656 26.10 40.49 16.48
C ILE A 656 25.79 39.01 16.34
N ILE A 657 24.73 38.55 17.02
CA ILE A 657 24.28 37.17 17.00
C ILE A 657 22.85 37.13 16.47
N TYR A 658 22.65 36.42 15.38
CA TYR A 658 21.35 36.20 14.76
C TYR A 658 20.72 34.96 15.35
N ILE A 659 19.52 35.09 15.90
CA ILE A 659 18.78 34.03 16.57
C ILE A 659 17.57 33.72 15.71
N HIS A 660 17.41 32.46 15.31
CA HIS A 660 16.38 32.04 14.38
C HIS A 660 15.52 30.95 15.00
N LEU A 661 14.20 31.12 14.91
CA LEU A 661 13.21 30.12 15.28
C LEU A 661 12.66 29.50 14.00
N SER A 662 13.29 28.45 13.51
CA SER A 662 13.08 27.90 12.15
C SER A 662 11.63 27.50 11.89
N ARG A 663 10.97 26.94 12.89
CA ARG A 663 9.56 26.50 12.83
C ARG A 663 8.59 27.68 12.76
N LEU A 664 8.87 28.80 13.44
CA LEU A 664 8.00 29.99 13.44
C LEU A 664 8.32 30.99 12.33
N GLY A 665 9.52 30.91 11.74
CA GLY A 665 9.99 31.88 10.76
C GLY A 665 10.26 33.27 11.35
N ILE A 666 10.51 33.36 12.66
CA ILE A 666 10.82 34.61 13.38
C ILE A 666 12.33 34.66 13.65
N ALA A 667 12.93 35.84 13.56
CA ALA A 667 14.33 36.06 13.86
C ALA A 667 14.58 37.27 14.78
N PHE A 668 15.64 37.16 15.57
CA PHE A 668 16.09 38.21 16.49
C PHE A 668 17.58 38.48 16.28
N GLU A 669 17.99 39.69 16.64
CA GLU A 669 19.38 40.13 16.58
C GLU A 669 19.83 40.54 17.99
N TYR A 670 20.83 39.83 18.52
CA TYR A 670 21.43 40.15 19.81
C TYR A 670 22.74 40.90 19.61
N ASN A 671 22.78 42.12 20.12
CA ASN A 671 23.97 42.95 20.14
C ASN A 671 24.65 42.84 21.52
N THR A 672 25.88 42.33 21.52
CA THR A 672 26.63 42.01 22.76
C THR A 672 27.14 43.23 23.52
N SER A 673 27.38 44.37 22.87
CA SER A 673 27.84 45.59 23.55
C SER A 673 26.71 46.33 24.26
N THR A 674 25.52 46.33 23.67
CA THR A 674 24.32 46.95 24.24
C THR A 674 23.51 46.03 25.15
N ASN A 675 23.72 44.71 25.08
CA ASN A 675 22.90 43.67 25.73
C ASN A 675 21.40 43.79 25.37
N ILE A 676 21.10 44.19 24.13
CA ILE A 676 19.73 44.33 23.61
C ILE A 676 19.49 43.25 22.55
N ILE A 677 18.35 42.57 22.65
CA ILE A 677 17.85 41.64 21.63
C ILE A 677 16.75 42.35 20.85
N LYS A 678 16.99 42.70 19.59
CA LYS A 678 16.02 43.34 18.70
C LYS A 678 15.23 42.30 17.91
N SER A 679 13.95 42.53 17.67
CA SER A 679 13.15 41.71 16.75
C SER A 679 13.41 42.17 15.31
N ARG A 680 13.51 41.22 14.37
CA ARG A 680 13.66 41.54 12.95
C ARG A 680 12.31 41.92 12.32
N GLU A 681 11.24 41.27 12.75
CA GLU A 681 9.87 41.48 12.26
C GLU A 681 9.26 42.77 12.83
N TYR A 682 9.64 43.13 14.06
CA TYR A 682 9.24 44.37 14.73
C TYR A 682 10.47 45.22 15.05
N SER A 683 10.96 45.95 14.05
CA SER A 683 12.23 46.69 14.10
C SER A 683 12.31 47.77 15.18
N ASP A 684 11.15 48.28 15.64
CA ASP A 684 11.00 49.25 16.71
C ASP A 684 10.94 48.62 18.11
N MET A 685 11.06 47.30 18.23
CA MET A 685 10.86 46.55 19.46
C MET A 685 12.08 45.68 19.84
N CYS A 686 12.30 45.53 21.13
CA CYS A 686 13.30 44.63 21.72
C CYS A 686 12.67 43.68 22.74
N VAL A 687 13.33 42.57 23.04
CA VAL A 687 12.87 41.63 24.08
C VAL A 687 12.93 42.30 25.44
N ASP A 688 11.79 42.33 26.14
CA ASP A 688 11.71 42.93 27.48
C ASP A 688 12.57 42.13 28.47
N LYS A 689 13.32 42.81 29.32
CA LYS A 689 14.14 42.14 30.34
C LYS A 689 13.27 41.50 31.41
N ASP A 690 12.10 42.09 31.67
CA ASP A 690 11.06 41.50 32.51
C ASP A 690 9.99 40.87 31.60
N GLN A 691 9.89 39.55 31.66
CA GLN A 691 8.92 38.80 30.88
C GLN A 691 7.57 38.65 31.60
N TRP A 692 7.37 39.35 32.72
CA TRP A 692 6.10 39.37 33.43
C TRP A 692 5.12 40.39 32.85
N LEU A 693 3.91 39.94 32.50
CA LEU A 693 2.89 40.77 31.86
C LEU A 693 1.97 41.47 32.87
N GLY A 694 1.72 40.83 34.02
CA GLY A 694 0.69 41.24 34.99
C GLY A 694 -0.70 40.62 34.75
N THR A 695 -0.89 39.93 33.62
CA THR A 695 -2.08 39.12 33.27
C THR A 695 -1.62 37.78 32.65
N LEU A 696 -2.56 36.89 32.34
CA LEU A 696 -2.29 35.51 31.90
C LEU A 696 -1.38 34.74 32.86
N THR A 697 -1.63 34.88 34.16
CA THR A 697 -0.86 34.23 35.22
C THR A 697 -0.77 32.73 34.97
N GLY A 698 0.43 32.16 35.10
CA GLY A 698 0.67 30.73 34.88
C GLY A 698 0.89 30.31 33.42
N LEU A 699 0.76 31.21 32.43
CA LEU A 699 1.14 30.91 31.05
C LEU A 699 2.67 30.84 30.92
N THR A 700 3.20 29.71 30.44
CA THR A 700 4.66 29.52 30.27
C THR A 700 5.18 29.99 28.91
N PHE A 701 4.30 30.05 27.91
CA PHE A 701 4.65 30.43 26.54
C PHE A 701 4.26 31.87 26.25
N GLY A 702 5.11 32.61 25.56
CA GLY A 702 4.92 34.02 25.27
C GLY A 702 6.20 34.80 25.44
N LEU A 703 6.62 35.52 24.39
CA LEU A 703 7.75 36.44 24.45
C LEU A 703 7.25 37.87 24.41
N LEU A 704 7.50 38.60 25.48
CA LEU A 704 7.15 40.01 25.62
C LEU A 704 8.22 40.90 24.99
N LEU A 705 7.78 41.84 24.17
CA LEU A 705 8.58 42.84 23.50
C LEU A 705 8.21 44.24 24.01
N SER A 706 9.23 45.05 24.25
CA SER A 706 9.15 46.46 24.65
C SER A 706 9.68 47.38 23.55
N PRO A 707 9.18 48.62 23.43
CA PRO A 707 9.67 49.55 22.43
C PRO A 707 11.14 49.93 22.67
N LEU A 708 11.91 50.07 21.59
CA LEU A 708 13.31 50.44 21.65
C LEU A 708 13.45 51.91 22.07
N LEU A 709 13.87 52.15 23.31
CA LEU A 709 14.15 53.49 23.83
C LEU A 709 15.40 54.06 23.13
N THR A 710 15.20 54.75 22.02
CA THR A 710 16.26 55.49 21.32
C THR A 710 16.20 56.94 21.79
N ASN A 711 17.34 57.54 22.14
CA ASN A 711 17.47 58.86 22.77
C ASN A 711 16.87 60.06 21.98
N ASN A 712 16.19 59.86 20.84
CA ASN A 712 15.75 60.91 19.93
C ASN A 712 14.25 60.90 19.55
N TYR A 713 13.37 60.15 20.22
CA TYR A 713 11.92 60.32 20.04
C TYR A 713 11.27 60.93 21.28
N ARG A 714 10.81 62.16 21.10
CA ARG A 714 10.05 62.96 22.08
C ARG A 714 8.81 62.19 22.54
N LEU A 715 8.74 61.98 23.85
CA LEU A 715 7.62 61.95 24.83
C LEU A 715 6.12 61.93 24.43
N ASP A 716 5.71 61.81 23.16
CA ASP A 716 4.28 61.87 22.77
C ASP A 716 3.68 60.51 22.31
N HIS A 717 4.48 59.44 22.23
CA HIS A 717 3.97 58.09 21.91
C HIS A 717 3.99 57.18 23.15
N TYR A 718 2.79 56.87 23.63
CA TYR A 718 2.57 55.89 24.72
C TYR A 718 3.18 54.54 24.33
N PRO A 719 4.05 53.93 25.16
CA PRO A 719 4.72 52.69 24.80
C PRO A 719 3.72 51.54 24.73
N TYR A 720 3.55 50.97 23.54
CA TYR A 720 2.84 49.71 23.34
C TYR A 720 3.83 48.56 23.48
N ARG A 721 3.53 47.57 24.32
CA ARG A 721 4.29 46.31 24.36
C ARG A 721 3.60 45.27 23.48
N LYS A 722 4.35 44.32 22.93
CA LYS A 722 3.81 43.24 22.08
C LYS A 722 4.13 41.89 22.71
N LEU A 723 3.15 41.00 22.79
CA LEU A 723 3.34 39.62 23.20
C LEU A 723 3.23 38.70 21.99
N ILE A 724 4.28 37.94 21.70
CA ILE A 724 4.26 36.90 20.68
C ILE A 724 3.96 35.56 21.37
N VAL A 725 2.89 34.87 20.96
CA VAL A 725 2.51 33.55 21.51
C VAL A 725 2.38 32.53 20.39
N PRO A 726 3.07 31.38 20.45
CA PRO A 726 2.92 30.33 19.46
C PRO A 726 1.52 29.70 19.52
N PHE A 727 1.04 29.16 18.40
CA PHE A 727 -0.21 28.40 18.36
C PHE A 727 0.03 26.93 18.72
N GLY A 728 -0.92 26.33 19.45
CA GLY A 728 -0.96 24.91 19.76
C GLY A 728 -2.15 24.53 20.65
N THR A 729 -2.17 23.30 21.13
CA THR A 729 -3.20 22.83 22.08
C THR A 729 -2.80 23.19 23.51
N LEU A 730 -3.67 23.87 24.24
CA LEU A 730 -3.39 24.24 25.63
C LEU A 730 -3.57 23.05 26.57
N GLN A 731 -2.58 22.82 27.43
CA GLN A 731 -2.61 21.81 28.47
C GLN A 731 -2.40 22.46 29.83
N SER A 732 -3.29 22.17 30.78
CA SER A 732 -3.12 22.57 32.17
C SER A 732 -2.32 21.51 32.94
N LYS A 733 -1.34 21.97 33.73
CA LYS A 733 -0.56 21.14 34.65
C LYS A 733 -0.55 21.80 36.03
N ILE A 734 -0.84 20.99 37.06
CA ILE A 734 -0.62 21.37 38.46
C ILE A 734 0.75 20.82 38.84
N LEU A 735 1.79 21.64 38.74
CA LEU A 735 3.17 21.19 38.92
C LEU A 735 3.53 20.92 40.39
N ASN A 736 2.89 21.61 41.34
CA ASN A 736 3.12 21.46 42.78
C ASN A 736 1.84 21.78 43.56
N TYR A 737 1.48 20.97 44.56
CA TYR A 737 0.36 21.25 45.47
C TYR A 737 0.52 22.55 46.28
N ASN A 738 1.73 23.11 46.34
CA ASN A 738 2.04 24.37 47.02
C ASN A 738 1.94 25.60 46.09
N MET A 739 1.70 25.43 44.78
CA MET A 739 1.46 26.54 43.87
C MET A 739 -0.03 26.84 43.82
N ASN A 740 -0.42 28.06 44.18
CA ASN A 740 -1.83 28.48 44.27
C ASN A 740 -2.49 28.78 42.90
N HIS A 741 -1.77 28.59 41.78
CA HIS A 741 -2.26 28.86 40.42
C HIS A 741 -1.81 27.77 39.44
N GLN A 742 -2.68 27.40 38.49
CA GLN A 742 -2.36 26.40 37.47
C GLN A 742 -1.32 26.91 36.46
N THR A 743 -0.52 25.99 35.92
CA THR A 743 0.46 26.30 34.86
C THR A 743 -0.09 25.84 33.51
N ILE A 744 -0.13 26.76 32.54
CA ILE A 744 -0.62 26.49 31.19
C ILE A 744 0.56 26.40 30.23
N THR A 745 0.66 25.24 29.58
CA THR A 745 1.66 24.93 28.56
C THR A 745 0.99 24.77 27.19
N ILE A 746 1.70 25.06 26.11
CA ILE A 746 1.23 24.91 24.74
C ILE A 746 1.89 23.67 24.14
N ASP A 747 1.10 22.64 23.86
CA ASP A 747 1.55 21.48 23.10
C ASP A 747 1.47 21.79 21.60
N ARG A 748 2.64 21.85 20.97
CA ARG A 748 2.77 22.13 19.53
C ARG A 748 2.88 20.85 18.70
N SER A 749 3.01 19.68 19.33
CA SER A 749 3.12 18.38 18.65
C SER A 749 1.79 17.87 18.10
N SER A 750 0.66 18.25 18.73
CA SER A 750 -0.69 17.97 18.25
C SER A 750 -1.11 18.83 17.04
N SER A 751 -0.34 19.87 16.72
CA SER A 751 -0.67 20.89 15.70
C SER A 751 0.24 20.81 14.47
N ILE A 752 0.53 19.58 14.00
CA ILE A 752 1.41 19.30 12.84
C ILE A 752 0.93 20.02 11.56
N SER A 753 -0.37 20.31 11.44
CA SER A 753 -0.94 21.05 10.31
C SER A 753 -0.61 22.55 10.30
N PHE A 754 -0.26 23.14 11.46
CA PHE A 754 -0.01 24.58 11.61
C PHE A 754 1.29 24.92 12.37
N PRO A 755 2.45 24.32 12.02
CA PRO A 755 3.65 24.43 12.83
C PRO A 755 4.23 25.85 12.84
N HIS A 756 3.95 26.66 11.81
CA HIS A 756 4.44 28.02 11.66
C HIS A 756 3.53 29.10 12.27
N LYS A 757 2.36 28.73 12.81
CA LYS A 757 1.37 29.71 13.26
C LYS A 757 1.70 30.25 14.65
N TYR A 758 1.62 31.56 14.80
CA TYR A 758 1.70 32.29 16.07
C TYR A 758 0.76 33.50 16.03
N PHE A 759 0.48 34.07 17.20
CA PHE A 759 -0.34 35.26 17.36
C PHE A 759 0.45 36.35 18.05
N VAL A 760 0.13 37.59 17.71
CA VAL A 760 0.74 38.77 18.32
C VAL A 760 -0.36 39.59 18.96
N PHE A 761 -0.14 39.96 20.22
CA PHE A 761 -1.08 40.70 21.02
C PHE A 761 -0.45 42.02 21.46
N ILE A 762 -1.20 43.11 21.41
CA ILE A 762 -0.76 44.45 21.81
C ILE A 762 -1.24 44.74 23.23
N LEU A 763 -0.30 45.17 24.08
CA LEU A 763 -0.54 45.69 25.42
C LEU A 763 -0.43 47.22 25.38
N ASN A 764 -1.52 47.90 25.76
CA ASN A 764 -1.52 49.34 25.99
C ASN A 764 -1.46 49.61 27.49
N ASP A 765 -0.28 49.94 28.01
CA ASP A 765 -0.05 50.09 29.44
C ASP A 765 -0.80 51.28 30.08
N ARG A 766 -1.19 52.27 29.27
CA ARG A 766 -1.99 53.42 29.73
C ARG A 766 -3.46 53.04 29.87
N LEU A 767 -4.02 52.40 28.85
CA LEU A 767 -5.43 52.00 28.85
C LEU A 767 -5.68 50.69 29.60
N LYS A 768 -4.61 49.96 29.95
CA LYS A 768 -4.66 48.60 30.51
C LYS A 768 -5.46 47.63 29.63
N ILE A 769 -5.37 47.84 28.31
CA ILE A 769 -6.05 47.03 27.30
C ILE A 769 -5.07 46.04 26.70
N PHE A 770 -5.49 44.78 26.61
CA PHE A 770 -4.78 43.71 25.94
C PHE A 770 -5.62 43.16 24.79
N GLN A 771 -5.14 43.29 23.55
CA GLN A 771 -5.92 43.05 22.33
C GLN A 771 -5.12 42.35 21.23
N SER A 772 -5.82 41.66 20.32
CA SER A 772 -5.23 41.03 19.12
C SER A 772 -4.96 42.05 18.01
N THR A 773 -3.94 41.79 17.19
CA THR A 773 -3.50 42.71 16.13
C THR A 773 -4.40 42.73 14.90
N ASP A 774 -4.95 41.60 14.44
CA ASP A 774 -5.98 41.49 13.38
C ASP A 774 -6.44 40.02 13.24
N SER A 775 -7.65 39.80 12.68
CA SER A 775 -8.42 38.53 12.51
C SER A 775 -9.21 38.01 13.74
N PRO A 776 -10.45 37.50 13.55
CA PRO A 776 -11.22 36.89 14.64
C PRO A 776 -10.52 35.73 15.34
N THR A 777 -9.72 34.95 14.61
CA THR A 777 -8.93 33.83 15.13
C THR A 777 -8.00 34.25 16.27
N GLY A 778 -7.32 35.41 16.15
CA GLY A 778 -6.44 35.91 17.19
C GLY A 778 -7.21 36.35 18.44
N TRP A 779 -8.37 36.96 18.29
CA TRP A 779 -9.26 37.31 19.40
C TRP A 779 -9.77 36.07 20.13
N LEU A 780 -10.17 35.04 19.40
CA LEU A 780 -10.58 33.75 19.96
C LEU A 780 -9.44 33.09 20.74
N TYR A 781 -8.22 33.11 20.20
CA TYR A 781 -7.06 32.54 20.89
C TYR A 781 -6.73 33.32 22.16
N LEU A 782 -6.81 34.65 22.13
CA LEU A 782 -6.63 35.48 23.32
C LEU A 782 -7.67 35.19 24.41
N ALA A 783 -8.94 35.05 24.02
CA ALA A 783 -10.02 34.72 24.93
C ALA A 783 -9.83 33.31 25.55
N LEU A 784 -9.38 32.35 24.73
CA LEU A 784 -9.00 31.02 25.20
C LEU A 784 -7.85 31.07 26.24
N LEU A 785 -6.80 31.86 25.98
CA LEU A 785 -5.69 32.04 26.92
C LEU A 785 -6.17 32.62 28.25
N HIS A 786 -7.02 33.66 28.23
CA HIS A 786 -7.60 34.24 29.45
C HIS A 786 -8.50 33.25 30.20
N GLY A 787 -9.36 32.49 29.49
CA GLY A 787 -10.20 31.47 30.13
C GLY A 787 -9.39 30.38 30.81
N MET A 788 -8.34 29.89 30.14
CA MET A 788 -7.43 28.87 30.66
C MET A 788 -6.46 29.39 31.73
N THR A 789 -6.27 30.69 31.90
CA THR A 789 -5.40 31.27 32.93
C THR A 789 -6.19 32.03 34.00
N SER A 790 -7.51 31.81 34.05
CA SER A 790 -8.39 32.45 35.02
C SER A 790 -8.02 32.08 36.46
N HIS A 791 -8.42 32.91 37.42
CA HIS A 791 -8.30 32.68 38.85
C HIS A 791 -9.45 33.40 39.57
N PRO A 792 -9.88 32.97 40.77
CA PRO A 792 -10.89 33.69 41.56
C PRO A 792 -10.52 35.14 41.94
N LEU A 793 -9.25 35.53 41.77
CA LEU A 793 -8.77 36.89 42.04
C LEU A 793 -8.47 37.60 40.71
N PRO A 794 -8.79 38.89 40.59
CA PRO A 794 -8.47 39.66 39.39
C PRO A 794 -6.96 39.77 39.19
N ASP A 795 -6.53 39.81 37.92
CA ASP A 795 -5.12 40.01 37.58
C ASP A 795 -4.71 41.48 37.78
N GLN A 796 -3.40 41.72 37.96
CA GLN A 796 -2.86 43.04 38.29
C GLN A 796 -2.92 44.03 37.13
N TYR A 797 -3.00 43.54 35.89
CA TYR A 797 -2.94 44.37 34.70
C TYR A 797 -4.32 44.88 34.28
N THR A 798 -5.27 43.97 34.11
CA THR A 798 -6.63 44.26 33.64
C THR A 798 -7.58 44.61 34.79
N GLY A 799 -7.26 44.21 36.02
CA GLY A 799 -8.18 44.33 37.16
C GLY A 799 -9.39 43.41 37.07
N MET A 800 -9.40 42.47 36.12
CA MET A 800 -10.44 41.47 35.90
C MET A 800 -9.89 40.07 36.09
N THR A 801 -10.75 39.10 36.39
CA THR A 801 -10.40 37.68 36.30
C THR A 801 -10.27 37.26 34.82
N GLY A 802 -9.49 36.21 34.56
CA GLY A 802 -9.35 35.69 33.19
C GLY A 802 -10.69 35.26 32.58
N MET A 803 -11.62 34.73 33.40
CA MET A 803 -12.98 34.39 32.95
C MET A 803 -13.75 35.63 32.49
N GLU A 804 -13.80 36.68 33.31
CA GLU A 804 -14.47 37.95 32.97
C GLU A 804 -13.87 38.54 31.69
N ARG A 805 -12.54 38.53 31.57
CA ARG A 805 -11.86 39.02 30.36
C ARG A 805 -12.17 38.17 29.14
N ALA A 806 -12.23 36.84 29.26
CA ALA A 806 -12.58 35.96 28.15
C ALA A 806 -14.00 36.21 27.62
N PHE A 807 -14.99 36.32 28.51
CA PHE A 807 -16.38 36.61 28.12
C PHE A 807 -16.55 38.03 27.58
N GLN A 808 -15.82 39.00 28.12
CA GLN A 808 -15.76 40.34 27.53
C GLN A 808 -15.25 40.31 26.07
N LEU A 809 -14.23 39.49 25.78
CA LEU A 809 -13.71 39.33 24.42
C LEU A 809 -14.69 38.60 23.50
N PHE A 810 -15.36 37.53 23.97
CA PHE A 810 -16.37 36.83 23.17
C PHE A 810 -17.59 37.69 22.84
N ASN A 811 -18.01 38.55 23.76
CA ASN A 811 -19.11 39.49 23.55
C ASN A 811 -18.69 40.72 22.71
N SER A 812 -17.40 40.87 22.39
CA SER A 812 -16.91 41.93 21.49
C SER A 812 -17.03 41.49 20.03
N ALA A 813 -17.22 42.45 19.12
CA ALA A 813 -17.28 42.18 17.68
C ALA A 813 -16.00 41.49 17.13
N GLY A 814 -14.87 41.57 17.84
CA GLY A 814 -13.60 40.99 17.42
C GLY A 814 -13.59 39.46 17.34
N CYS A 815 -14.44 38.75 18.10
CA CYS A 815 -14.54 37.27 18.01
C CYS A 815 -15.53 36.78 16.95
N TRP A 816 -16.34 37.67 16.38
CA TRP A 816 -17.39 37.33 15.42
C TRP A 816 -16.85 37.49 13.99
N SER A 817 -17.33 36.63 13.10
CA SER A 817 -16.89 36.58 11.71
C SER A 817 -18.10 36.68 10.79
N ASP A 818 -17.96 37.43 9.72
CA ASP A 818 -18.90 37.50 8.59
C ASP A 818 -18.65 36.38 7.56
N GLN A 819 -17.70 35.48 7.83
CA GLN A 819 -17.34 34.33 7.01
C GLN A 819 -17.27 33.04 7.86
N PRO A 820 -17.46 31.85 7.27
CA PRO A 820 -17.20 30.58 7.95
C PRO A 820 -15.78 30.51 8.53
N PHE A 821 -15.65 30.01 9.76
CA PHE A 821 -14.37 29.88 10.45
C PHE A 821 -13.45 28.87 9.76
N ASP A 822 -12.16 29.22 9.65
CA ASP A 822 -11.11 28.33 9.15
C ASP A 822 -10.79 27.19 10.14
N GLU A 823 -10.02 26.19 9.69
CA GLU A 823 -9.67 25.01 10.50
C GLU A 823 -8.96 25.39 11.82
N VAL A 824 -8.14 26.45 11.80
CA VAL A 824 -7.45 26.95 13.00
C VAL A 824 -8.44 27.52 14.01
N SER A 825 -9.36 28.37 13.56
CA SER A 825 -10.41 28.94 14.43
C SER A 825 -11.34 27.86 14.97
N LEU A 826 -11.71 26.87 14.16
CA LEU A 826 -12.53 25.73 14.61
C LEU A 826 -11.81 24.91 15.70
N ASN A 827 -10.49 24.71 15.59
CA ASN A 827 -9.70 24.06 16.62
C ASN A 827 -9.70 24.88 17.92
N ILE A 828 -9.51 26.20 17.84
CA ILE A 828 -9.57 27.11 19.00
C ILE A 828 -10.95 27.05 19.66
N LEU A 829 -12.04 27.10 18.88
CA LEU A 829 -13.41 27.00 19.38
C LEU A 829 -13.71 25.65 20.03
N CYS A 830 -13.15 24.55 19.53
CA CYS A 830 -13.22 23.26 20.20
C CYS A 830 -12.51 23.27 21.56
N GLN A 831 -11.32 23.88 21.64
CA GLN A 831 -10.59 24.02 22.89
C GLN A 831 -11.38 24.89 23.89
N ILE A 832 -11.97 26.00 23.45
CA ILE A 832 -12.85 26.85 24.27
C ILE A 832 -14.03 26.03 24.80
N ALA A 833 -14.74 25.32 23.93
CA ALA A 833 -15.88 24.51 24.32
C ALA A 833 -15.54 23.42 25.35
N SER A 834 -14.32 22.86 25.28
CA SER A 834 -13.84 21.83 26.21
C SER A 834 -13.56 22.33 27.64
N ILE A 835 -13.56 23.66 27.87
CA ILE A 835 -13.47 24.25 29.21
C ILE A 835 -14.78 24.01 29.98
N SER A 836 -15.92 23.94 29.30
CA SER A 836 -17.19 23.63 29.94
C SER A 836 -17.24 22.17 30.43
N PRO A 837 -17.79 21.92 31.64
CA PRO A 837 -17.91 20.56 32.15
C PRO A 837 -18.90 19.76 31.30
N LYS A 838 -18.67 18.44 31.18
CA LYS A 838 -19.57 17.56 30.42
C LYS A 838 -20.82 17.29 31.25
N VAL A 839 -21.99 17.37 30.65
CA VAL A 839 -23.27 17.21 31.34
C VAL A 839 -24.14 16.20 30.61
N ASP A 840 -24.72 15.25 31.35
CA ASP A 840 -25.62 14.24 30.81
C ASP A 840 -26.60 13.73 31.89
N TYR A 841 -27.56 12.89 31.51
CA TYR A 841 -28.46 12.25 32.48
C TYR A 841 -27.98 10.84 32.89
N TYR A 842 -28.20 10.48 34.15
CA TYR A 842 -27.98 9.12 34.65
C TYR A 842 -29.30 8.43 35.03
N PRO A 843 -29.59 7.22 34.51
CA PRO A 843 -28.91 6.54 33.39
C PRO A 843 -29.23 7.21 32.03
N GLN A 844 -28.36 7.06 31.02
CA GLN A 844 -28.41 7.78 29.73
C GLN A 844 -29.75 7.78 28.97
N LYS A 845 -30.64 6.81 29.24
CA LYS A 845 -31.96 6.69 28.60
C LYS A 845 -33.09 7.39 29.35
N MET A 846 -32.81 8.03 30.49
CA MET A 846 -33.81 8.60 31.39
C MET A 846 -33.38 9.98 31.87
N THR A 847 -34.30 10.94 31.88
CA THR A 847 -34.06 12.32 32.36
C THR A 847 -34.36 12.44 33.86
N ILE A 848 -33.77 11.59 34.70
CA ILE A 848 -34.12 11.47 36.14
C ILE A 848 -33.08 12.15 37.04
N MET A 849 -31.79 12.06 36.71
CA MET A 849 -30.70 12.63 37.52
C MET A 849 -29.68 13.32 36.63
N GLU A 850 -29.35 14.57 36.96
CA GLU A 850 -28.31 15.35 36.28
C GLU A 850 -26.93 14.88 36.74
N LYS A 851 -26.05 14.54 35.80
CA LYS A 851 -24.66 14.15 36.05
C LYS A 851 -23.73 15.20 35.43
N ILE A 852 -22.90 15.82 36.27
CA ILE A 852 -21.87 16.78 35.84
C ILE A 852 -20.50 16.10 35.98
N ASP A 853 -19.87 15.87 34.84
CA ASP A 853 -18.51 15.35 34.73
C ASP A 853 -17.57 16.55 34.52
N TRP A 854 -17.07 17.10 35.64
CA TRP A 854 -16.05 18.14 35.63
C TRP A 854 -14.74 17.63 35.01
N ASN A 855 -14.08 18.47 34.23
CA ASN A 855 -12.81 18.16 33.62
C ASN A 855 -11.72 18.01 34.70
N SER A 856 -11.32 16.77 34.97
CA SER A 856 -10.31 16.43 35.98
C SER A 856 -8.86 16.63 35.50
N ASN A 857 -8.64 17.03 34.24
CA ASN A 857 -7.31 17.20 33.65
C ASN A 857 -6.67 18.55 34.03
N GLY A 858 -6.55 18.80 35.34
CA GLY A 858 -5.78 19.92 35.89
C GLY A 858 -6.45 21.30 35.87
N LEU A 859 -7.71 21.42 35.44
CA LEU A 859 -8.49 22.67 35.50
C LEU A 859 -9.31 22.79 36.80
N PRO A 860 -9.15 23.85 37.60
CA PRO A 860 -9.97 24.11 38.77
C PRO A 860 -11.46 24.25 38.44
N TYR A 861 -12.32 23.76 39.35
CA TYR A 861 -13.78 23.81 39.19
C TYR A 861 -14.32 25.24 38.98
N SER A 862 -13.70 26.23 39.62
CA SER A 862 -14.09 27.65 39.51
C SER A 862 -13.91 28.24 38.11
N MET A 863 -13.19 27.57 37.21
CA MET A 863 -12.90 28.05 35.85
C MET A 863 -13.79 27.39 34.80
N GLN A 864 -14.48 26.29 35.15
CA GLN A 864 -15.28 25.49 34.24
C GLN A 864 -16.70 26.06 34.12
N HIS A 865 -16.80 27.19 33.43
CA HIS A 865 -18.06 27.91 33.20
C HIS A 865 -18.95 27.18 32.16
N PHE A 866 -20.25 27.04 32.44
CA PHE A 866 -21.19 26.33 31.53
C PHE A 866 -21.40 27.04 30.18
N GLY A 867 -21.10 28.34 30.12
CA GLY A 867 -21.28 29.17 28.91
C GLY A 867 -20.20 29.01 27.82
N TYR A 868 -19.01 28.44 28.08
CA TYR A 868 -17.94 28.36 27.07
C TYR A 868 -18.33 27.51 25.85
N TYR A 869 -19.00 26.37 26.06
CA TYR A 869 -19.54 25.57 24.96
C TYR A 869 -20.65 26.31 24.21
N LEU A 870 -21.56 26.97 24.93
CA LEU A 870 -22.70 27.68 24.34
C LEU A 870 -22.25 28.83 23.44
N ILE A 871 -21.27 29.64 23.88
CA ILE A 871 -20.72 30.73 23.08
C ILE A 871 -19.92 30.23 21.88
N ALA A 872 -19.11 29.19 22.05
CA ALA A 872 -18.35 28.60 20.95
C ALA A 872 -19.27 28.05 19.86
N LYS A 873 -20.36 27.36 20.25
CA LYS A 873 -21.37 26.87 19.31
C LYS A 873 -22.09 28.02 18.60
N LYS A 874 -22.54 29.05 19.32
CA LYS A 874 -23.21 30.22 18.72
C LYS A 874 -22.32 30.91 17.69
N LEU A 875 -21.03 31.08 17.98
CA LEU A 875 -20.06 31.65 17.03
C LEU A 875 -19.97 30.81 15.75
N ILE A 876 -19.84 29.48 15.86
CA ILE A 876 -19.81 28.57 14.72
C ILE A 876 -21.09 28.67 13.90
N ASP A 877 -22.25 28.57 14.56
CA ASP A 877 -23.57 28.62 13.90
C ASP A 877 -23.75 29.95 13.16
N SER A 878 -23.36 31.08 13.78
CA SER A 878 -23.43 32.40 13.15
C SER A 878 -22.51 32.53 11.93
N GLY A 879 -21.28 31.99 11.98
CA GLY A 879 -20.40 31.96 10.81
C GLY A 879 -20.92 31.07 9.67
N GLN A 880 -21.61 29.97 10.01
CA GLN A 880 -22.20 29.05 9.03
C GLN A 880 -23.39 29.66 8.27
N ILE A 881 -24.10 30.63 8.83
CA ILE A 881 -25.18 31.36 8.12
C ILE A 881 -24.65 31.98 6.83
N PHE A 882 -23.38 32.41 6.80
CA PHE A 882 -22.77 33.05 5.64
C PHE A 882 -22.21 32.06 4.61
N ASN A 883 -22.31 30.74 4.84
CA ASN A 883 -21.70 29.72 3.98
C ASN A 883 -22.21 29.76 2.52
N PHE A 884 -23.42 30.27 2.27
CA PHE A 884 -23.94 30.43 0.90
C PHE A 884 -23.19 31.49 0.07
N MET A 885 -22.51 32.45 0.71
CA MET A 885 -21.76 33.51 0.01
C MET A 885 -20.34 33.11 -0.38
N TYR A 886 -19.84 31.99 0.16
CA TYR A 886 -18.47 31.54 -0.08
C TYR A 886 -18.48 30.24 -0.91
N PRO A 887 -17.97 30.25 -2.15
CA PRO A 887 -18.02 29.09 -3.03
C PRO A 887 -17.12 27.98 -2.48
N SER A 888 -17.75 26.91 -1.98
CA SER A 888 -17.15 25.61 -1.58
C SER A 888 -15.65 25.67 -1.27
N MET A 889 -15.25 26.47 -0.28
CA MET A 889 -14.07 26.07 0.49
C MET A 889 -14.40 24.69 1.05
N ILE A 890 -13.46 23.76 0.91
CA ILE A 890 -13.50 22.38 1.41
C ILE A 890 -14.43 22.33 2.62
N SER A 891 -15.54 21.59 2.55
CA SER A 891 -16.47 21.48 3.68
C SER A 891 -15.68 20.92 4.87
N HIS A 892 -15.08 21.79 5.68
CA HIS A 892 -14.33 21.37 6.84
C HIS A 892 -15.37 20.67 7.71
N LYS A 893 -15.21 19.35 7.87
CA LYS A 893 -16.17 18.54 8.62
C LYS A 893 -16.31 19.20 9.99
N MET A 894 -17.54 19.61 10.30
CA MET A 894 -17.87 20.16 11.60
C MET A 894 -17.30 19.23 12.69
N PRO A 895 -16.51 19.73 13.65
CA PRO A 895 -15.86 18.86 14.63
C PRO A 895 -16.89 17.99 15.35
N GLU A 896 -16.58 16.71 15.61
CA GLU A 896 -17.49 15.74 16.24
C GLU A 896 -18.10 16.26 17.56
N LEU A 897 -17.36 17.13 18.27
CA LEU A 897 -17.78 17.80 19.50
C LEU A 897 -19.12 18.55 19.37
N PHE A 898 -19.39 19.12 18.19
CA PHE A 898 -20.59 19.92 17.93
C PHE A 898 -21.69 19.13 17.18
N GLN A 899 -21.45 17.85 16.83
CA GLN A 899 -22.41 16.99 16.12
C GLN A 899 -23.44 16.30 17.05
N GLY A 900 -23.60 16.78 18.30
CA GLY A 900 -24.76 16.45 19.16
C GLY A 900 -24.72 15.14 19.95
N LYS A 901 -23.55 14.49 20.14
CA LYS A 901 -23.44 13.26 20.96
C LYS A 901 -22.62 13.39 22.25
N ILE A 902 -21.86 14.46 22.43
CA ILE A 902 -20.88 14.59 23.55
C ILE A 902 -21.39 15.49 24.69
N TYR A 903 -22.16 16.54 24.38
CA TYR A 903 -22.74 17.45 25.37
C TYR A 903 -24.27 17.44 25.25
N ASN A 904 -24.97 17.30 26.38
CA ASN A 904 -26.40 17.50 26.44
C ASN A 904 -26.72 19.01 26.52
N GLU A 905 -26.95 19.63 25.36
CA GLU A 905 -27.12 21.09 25.26
C GLU A 905 -28.31 21.64 26.06
N ILE A 906 -29.40 20.88 26.13
CA ILE A 906 -30.60 21.27 26.88
C ILE A 906 -30.25 21.36 28.37
N LEU A 907 -29.57 20.35 28.88
CA LEU A 907 -29.13 20.32 30.27
C LEU A 907 -28.07 21.40 30.55
N LEU A 908 -27.16 21.66 29.61
CA LEU A 908 -26.15 22.70 29.74
C LEU A 908 -26.76 24.11 29.80
N LYS A 909 -27.75 24.40 28.96
CA LYS A 909 -28.52 25.66 29.00
C LYS A 909 -29.25 25.83 30.34
N LYS A 910 -29.89 24.76 30.83
CA LYS A 910 -30.56 24.74 32.15
C LYS A 910 -29.57 25.03 33.28
N LEU A 911 -28.42 24.36 33.28
CA LEU A 911 -27.37 24.57 34.30
C LEU A 911 -26.77 25.97 34.22
N TYR A 912 -26.45 26.48 33.03
CA TYR A 912 -26.04 27.87 32.86
C TYR A 912 -27.07 28.83 33.49
N TRP A 913 -28.35 28.63 33.21
CA TRP A 913 -29.43 29.46 33.76
C TRP A 913 -29.52 29.39 35.29
N ASN A 914 -29.46 28.18 35.86
CA ASN A 914 -29.50 27.97 37.31
C ASN A 914 -28.34 28.65 38.04
N TYR A 915 -27.15 28.69 37.43
CA TYR A 915 -25.95 29.31 37.98
C TYR A 915 -25.72 30.75 37.51
N ARG A 916 -26.60 31.32 36.68
CA ARG A 916 -26.46 32.65 36.07
C ARG A 916 -26.11 33.73 37.08
N ASP A 917 -26.84 33.79 38.18
CA ASP A 917 -26.68 34.84 39.18
C ASP A 917 -25.44 34.65 40.07
N SER A 918 -24.78 33.48 39.99
CA SER A 918 -23.48 33.24 40.62
C SER A 918 -22.30 33.77 39.81
N TYR A 919 -22.52 34.12 38.53
CA TYR A 919 -21.49 34.71 37.67
C TYR A 919 -21.52 36.24 37.72
N ASN A 920 -20.33 36.85 37.70
CA ASN A 920 -20.19 38.30 37.51
C ASN A 920 -20.90 38.70 36.20
N PRO A 921 -21.67 39.80 36.16
CA PRO A 921 -22.28 40.31 34.94
C PRO A 921 -21.35 40.37 33.72
N THR A 922 -20.05 40.65 33.89
CA THR A 922 -19.07 40.68 32.78
C THR A 922 -18.69 39.28 32.26
N ALA A 923 -18.91 38.23 33.07
CA ALA A 923 -18.68 36.83 32.73
C ALA A 923 -19.94 36.10 32.21
N ARG A 924 -21.03 36.82 31.94
CA ARG A 924 -22.28 36.25 31.40
C ARG A 924 -22.27 36.22 29.87
N LEU A 925 -23.11 35.35 29.31
CA LEU A 925 -23.44 35.37 27.88
C LEU A 925 -24.13 36.69 27.51
N SER A 926 -24.11 37.06 26.22
CA SER A 926 -24.80 38.26 25.75
C SER A 926 -26.31 38.18 26.04
N VAL A 927 -26.95 39.34 26.18
CA VAL A 927 -28.39 39.43 26.47
C VAL A 927 -29.21 38.66 25.43
N GLU A 928 -28.85 38.78 24.16
CA GLU A 928 -29.48 38.04 23.05
C GLU A 928 -29.40 36.52 23.24
N MET A 929 -28.25 36.01 23.71
CA MET A 929 -28.09 34.58 23.98
C MET A 929 -28.85 34.12 25.22
N GLU A 930 -28.95 34.97 26.26
CA GLU A 930 -29.76 34.67 27.44
C GLU A 930 -31.26 34.63 27.08
N ASP A 931 -31.72 35.53 26.21
CA ASP A 931 -33.10 35.55 25.68
C ASP A 931 -33.38 34.33 24.77
N ASP A 932 -32.40 33.89 23.97
CA ASP A 932 -32.47 32.63 23.20
C ASP A 932 -32.60 31.40 24.12
N ILE A 933 -31.92 31.39 25.28
CA ILE A 933 -32.02 30.31 26.25
C ILE A 933 -33.41 30.30 26.90
N LEU A 934 -33.96 31.46 27.25
CA LEU A 934 -35.30 31.60 27.81
C LEU A 934 -36.39 31.18 26.83
N SER A 935 -36.31 31.63 25.57
CA SER A 935 -37.31 31.31 24.55
C SER A 935 -37.33 29.83 24.16
N SER A 936 -36.20 29.12 24.30
CA SER A 936 -36.08 27.69 23.99
C SER A 936 -36.42 26.75 25.15
N SER A 937 -36.66 27.25 26.36
CA SER A 937 -36.84 26.42 27.56
C SER A 937 -38.11 26.78 28.34
N SER A 938 -39.10 25.87 28.36
CA SER A 938 -40.26 25.96 29.25
C SER A 938 -39.84 25.61 30.68
N VAL A 939 -39.16 26.52 31.37
CA VAL A 939 -38.66 26.28 32.73
C VAL A 939 -39.47 27.11 33.73
N THR A 940 -40.17 26.42 34.63
CA THR A 940 -40.81 27.01 35.80
C THR A 940 -39.76 27.51 36.79
N LEU A 941 -39.83 28.79 37.14
CA LEU A 941 -39.02 29.46 38.15
C LEU A 941 -39.11 28.73 39.51
N TYR A 942 -37.98 28.26 40.04
CA TYR A 942 -37.87 27.91 41.45
C TYR A 942 -37.23 29.07 42.20
N ARG A 943 -37.99 29.73 43.09
CA ARG A 943 -37.47 30.69 44.07
C ARG A 943 -37.18 29.92 45.37
N PRO A 944 -36.01 30.09 46.01
CA PRO A 944 -35.78 29.48 47.31
C PRO A 944 -36.58 30.24 48.38
N ALA A 945 -37.54 29.56 49.01
CA ALA A 945 -38.18 30.06 50.22
C ALA A 945 -37.25 29.81 51.40
N LEU A 946 -36.64 30.90 51.90
CA LEU A 946 -36.08 30.96 53.24
C LEU A 946 -37.23 31.28 54.19
N GLU A 947 -37.68 30.31 55.00
CA GLU A 947 -38.39 30.62 56.24
C GLU A 947 -38.27 29.46 57.25
N HIS A 948 -37.46 29.75 58.28
CA HIS A 948 -37.50 29.33 59.67
C HIS A 948 -38.22 28.03 60.08
N CYS A 949 -37.41 27.05 60.53
CA CYS A 949 -37.67 26.38 61.81
C CYS A 949 -36.34 25.99 62.47
N SER A 950 -36.01 26.72 63.52
CA SER A 950 -34.98 26.45 64.51
C SER A 950 -35.31 25.20 65.33
N HIS A 951 -34.39 24.24 65.42
CA HIS A 951 -33.74 23.83 66.68
C HIS A 951 -32.98 22.48 66.49
N ILE A 952 -31.66 22.56 66.71
CA ILE A 952 -30.80 21.63 67.45
C ILE A 952 -30.99 20.12 67.17
N SER A 953 -29.98 19.48 66.58
CA SER A 953 -29.32 18.33 67.23
C SER A 953 -28.09 17.84 66.46
N ASN A 954 -27.08 17.49 67.26
CA ASN A 954 -25.73 17.10 66.89
C ASN A 954 -25.65 15.67 66.32
N TYR A 955 -24.65 15.47 65.48
CA TYR A 955 -24.09 14.20 64.99
C TYR A 955 -23.98 13.09 66.05
N ARG A 956 -24.34 11.83 65.67
CA ARG A 956 -23.40 10.70 65.46
C ARG A 956 -24.10 9.35 65.16
N ALA A 957 -23.71 8.76 64.04
CA ALA A 957 -23.32 7.36 63.73
C ALA A 957 -24.00 6.10 64.34
N VAL A 958 -24.15 5.11 63.43
CA VAL A 958 -24.01 3.63 63.51
C VAL A 958 -25.29 2.76 63.38
N HIS A 959 -25.18 1.78 62.47
CA HIS A 959 -25.89 0.50 62.20
C HIS A 959 -26.45 -0.27 63.45
N LEU A 960 -27.39 -1.24 63.41
CA LEU A 960 -27.82 -2.30 62.47
C LEU A 960 -29.31 -2.72 62.73
N VAL A 961 -29.99 -3.22 61.67
CA VAL A 961 -30.87 -4.42 61.53
C VAL A 961 -32.05 -4.69 62.48
N ASP A 962 -33.24 -4.93 61.89
CA ASP A 962 -34.09 -6.08 62.23
C ASP A 962 -35.05 -6.46 61.07
N ASP A 963 -34.79 -7.67 60.58
CA ASP A 963 -35.67 -8.75 60.14
C ASP A 963 -37.21 -8.58 60.07
N LEU A 964 -37.69 -8.96 58.89
CA LEU A 964 -38.62 -10.05 58.64
C LEU A 964 -40.14 -9.88 58.78
N TYR A 965 -40.74 -10.12 57.60
CA TYR A 965 -41.99 -10.84 57.33
C TYR A 965 -43.30 -10.17 57.74
N ASN A 966 -44.14 -9.96 56.72
CA ASN A 966 -45.48 -10.52 56.75
C ASN A 966 -46.02 -10.71 55.32
N ASN A 967 -45.99 -11.98 54.88
CA ASN A 967 -46.98 -12.65 54.02
C ASN A 967 -47.00 -12.25 52.53
N GLY A 968 -46.91 -13.14 51.54
CA GLY A 968 -47.20 -14.57 51.49
C GLY A 968 -47.92 -14.86 50.15
N TYR A 969 -47.80 -16.10 49.66
CA TYR A 969 -48.57 -16.72 48.57
C TYR A 969 -48.05 -16.63 47.11
N VAL A 970 -47.16 -17.59 46.86
CA VAL A 970 -47.22 -18.62 45.79
C VAL A 970 -48.64 -18.88 45.26
N ASN A 971 -48.86 -18.99 43.94
CA ASN A 971 -48.95 -20.30 43.26
C ASN A 971 -49.18 -20.24 41.74
N LEU A 972 -48.59 -21.25 41.11
CA LEU A 972 -48.84 -21.82 39.79
C LEU A 972 -50.28 -22.39 39.68
N ARG A 973 -50.77 -22.52 38.44
CA ARG A 973 -52.11 -22.94 37.97
C ARG A 973 -52.98 -21.72 37.63
N ASP A 974 -53.42 -21.47 36.40
CA ASP A 974 -53.91 -22.44 35.43
C ASP A 974 -53.36 -22.21 34.01
N CYS A 975 -52.55 -23.18 33.60
CA CYS A 975 -52.48 -23.61 32.22
C CYS A 975 -53.84 -24.21 31.85
N SER A 976 -54.52 -23.67 30.84
CA SER A 976 -55.23 -24.46 29.81
C SER A 976 -56.16 -23.56 29.00
N ASN A 977 -55.71 -23.12 27.82
CA ASN A 977 -56.24 -23.60 26.55
C ASN A 977 -55.73 -22.69 25.42
N GLN A 978 -54.69 -23.10 24.69
CA GLN A 978 -54.77 -23.72 23.34
C GLN A 978 -54.50 -22.66 22.26
N HIS A 979 -53.62 -22.76 21.27
CA HIS A 979 -52.54 -23.66 20.80
C HIS A 979 -51.59 -22.71 20.01
N TRP A 980 -50.25 -22.79 20.01
CA TRP A 980 -49.40 -23.84 19.42
C TRP A 980 -47.94 -23.70 19.94
N LEU A 981 -47.27 -24.84 20.09
CA LEU A 981 -45.87 -25.04 20.50
C LEU A 981 -44.95 -25.14 19.23
N PRO A 982 -43.60 -25.25 19.35
CA PRO A 982 -42.68 -24.17 19.04
C PRO A 982 -41.38 -24.64 18.32
N LEU A 983 -40.39 -23.75 18.27
CA LEU A 983 -38.95 -24.06 18.35
C LEU A 983 -38.43 -25.22 17.48
N SER A 984 -38.16 -24.93 16.21
CA SER A 984 -37.29 -25.80 15.40
C SER A 984 -36.47 -25.10 14.30
N GLN A 985 -36.44 -23.77 14.22
CA GLN A 985 -35.78 -23.09 13.08
C GLN A 985 -34.92 -21.88 13.47
N TRP A 986 -34.26 -22.00 14.63
CA TRP A 986 -33.03 -21.26 14.94
C TRP A 986 -31.85 -22.23 14.81
N LEU A 987 -30.72 -21.70 14.35
CA LEU A 987 -29.38 -22.30 14.37
C LEU A 987 -28.98 -23.14 13.15
N THR A 988 -28.72 -22.45 12.04
CA THR A 988 -27.87 -22.93 10.93
C THR A 988 -26.66 -21.99 10.73
N VAL A 989 -26.20 -21.44 11.86
CA VAL A 989 -25.16 -20.41 12.06
C VAL A 989 -23.76 -21.02 12.24
N LYS A 990 -22.73 -20.34 11.73
CA LYS A 990 -21.40 -20.03 12.37
C LYS A 990 -20.26 -19.77 11.39
N ASN A 991 -20.55 -19.40 10.14
CA ASN A 991 -19.54 -18.70 9.34
C ASN A 991 -19.11 -17.33 9.91
N ASN A 992 -19.72 -16.86 11.01
CA ASN A 992 -19.28 -15.68 11.76
C ASN A 992 -18.67 -15.98 13.15
N LEU A 993 -18.39 -17.24 13.51
CA LEU A 993 -17.57 -17.53 14.70
C LEU A 993 -16.21 -18.17 14.40
N LYS A 994 -16.01 -18.83 13.25
CA LYS A 994 -14.67 -19.33 12.91
C LYS A 994 -13.72 -18.22 12.44
N ASN A 995 -14.24 -17.17 11.79
CA ASN A 995 -13.49 -15.93 11.50
C ASN A 995 -13.17 -15.12 12.77
N PHE A 996 -13.94 -15.29 13.84
CA PHE A 996 -13.69 -14.69 15.15
C PHE A 996 -12.56 -15.41 15.91
N TRP A 997 -12.51 -16.75 15.83
CA TRP A 997 -11.48 -17.56 16.51
C TRP A 997 -10.14 -17.67 15.73
N ILE A 998 -10.15 -17.62 14.39
CA ILE A 998 -8.92 -17.62 13.56
C ILE A 998 -8.16 -16.28 13.65
N GLY A 999 -8.87 -15.17 13.92
CA GLY A 999 -8.24 -13.88 14.24
C GLY A 999 -7.53 -13.88 15.59
N LEU A 1000 -8.15 -14.49 16.60
CA LEU A 1000 -7.58 -14.65 17.95
C LEU A 1000 -6.38 -15.62 17.98
N LEU A 1001 -6.39 -16.69 17.18
CA LEU A 1001 -5.27 -17.63 17.08
C LEU A 1001 -4.07 -17.07 16.29
N LYS A 1002 -4.31 -16.31 15.21
CA LYS A 1002 -3.23 -15.63 14.45
C LYS A 1002 -2.62 -14.43 15.20
N LEU A 1003 -3.38 -13.80 16.12
CA LEU A 1003 -2.88 -12.79 17.05
C LEU A 1003 -2.04 -13.44 18.16
N ALA A 1004 -2.46 -14.60 18.69
CA ALA A 1004 -1.73 -15.36 19.70
C ALA A 1004 -0.41 -15.99 19.17
N ASP A 1005 -0.36 -16.45 17.92
CA ASP A 1005 0.86 -16.98 17.27
C ASP A 1005 1.86 -15.87 16.88
N ARG A 1006 1.37 -14.67 16.58
CA ARG A 1006 2.21 -13.47 16.40
C ARG A 1006 2.79 -12.94 17.71
N ILE A 1007 2.04 -13.03 18.80
CA ILE A 1007 2.54 -12.71 20.14
C ILE A 1007 3.57 -13.76 20.56
N LYS A 1008 3.36 -15.05 20.29
CA LYS A 1008 4.33 -16.13 20.60
C LYS A 1008 5.65 -16.05 19.85
N THR A 1009 5.65 -15.66 18.58
CA THR A 1009 6.87 -15.53 17.76
C THR A 1009 7.65 -14.24 18.04
N VAL A 1010 7.00 -13.22 18.61
CA VAL A 1010 7.66 -11.99 19.11
C VAL A 1010 8.12 -12.14 20.57
N THR A 1011 7.50 -13.01 21.37
CA THR A 1011 7.92 -13.30 22.75
C THR A 1011 8.88 -14.49 22.91
N THR A 1012 9.36 -15.11 21.82
CA THR A 1012 10.46 -16.10 21.88
C THR A 1012 11.85 -15.49 21.62
N GLU A 1013 11.96 -14.15 21.66
CA GLU A 1013 13.23 -13.43 21.86
C GLU A 1013 13.30 -12.69 23.21
N ALA A 1014 12.32 -12.87 24.11
CA ALA A 1014 12.44 -12.39 25.47
C ALA A 1014 11.68 -13.29 26.46
N VAL A 1015 12.35 -13.58 27.58
CA VAL A 1015 11.86 -14.28 28.77
C VAL A 1015 12.14 -15.80 28.81
N GLN A 1016 13.38 -16.11 29.20
CA GLN A 1016 13.62 -17.13 30.22
C GLN A 1016 12.81 -16.77 31.47
N CYS A 1017 11.89 -17.61 31.90
CA CYS A 1017 11.63 -17.77 33.33
C CYS A 1017 10.92 -19.09 33.64
N SER A 1018 11.41 -19.67 34.72
CA SER A 1018 11.18 -20.99 35.26
C SER A 1018 9.84 -21.15 35.97
N ILE A 1019 9.43 -22.42 36.18
CA ILE A 1019 8.76 -23.01 37.36
C ILE A 1019 7.49 -23.85 37.04
N CYS A 1020 7.46 -25.05 37.65
CA CYS A 1020 6.42 -26.09 37.80
C CYS A 1020 6.23 -27.08 36.62
N SER A 1021 6.55 -28.39 36.61
CA SER A 1021 6.78 -29.50 37.56
C SER A 1021 5.66 -30.59 37.56
N VAL A 1022 5.95 -31.73 36.88
CA VAL A 1022 5.60 -33.16 37.22
C VAL A 1022 4.21 -33.68 36.69
N PRO A 1023 3.96 -34.99 36.45
CA PRO A 1023 4.40 -35.84 35.30
C PRO A 1023 3.29 -36.80 34.76
N ILE A 1024 3.41 -37.40 33.56
CA ILE A 1024 2.82 -38.74 33.27
C ILE A 1024 3.78 -39.54 32.39
N GLU A 1025 4.33 -40.61 32.97
CA GLU A 1025 5.12 -41.66 32.34
C GLU A 1025 4.23 -42.73 31.67
N GLN A 1026 4.89 -43.56 30.85
CA GLN A 1026 4.46 -44.79 30.16
C GLN A 1026 3.86 -44.62 28.75
N PHE A 1027 4.72 -44.71 27.73
CA PHE A 1027 4.81 -45.93 26.90
C PHE A 1027 6.12 -45.90 26.09
N ASP A 1028 7.11 -46.64 26.59
CA ASP A 1028 8.37 -46.92 25.91
C ASP A 1028 8.37 -48.40 25.48
N ILE A 1029 9.22 -48.74 24.50
CA ILE A 1029 9.58 -50.08 24.00
C ILE A 1029 8.72 -50.64 22.84
N LYS A 1030 9.16 -50.36 21.60
CA LYS A 1030 9.56 -51.37 20.58
C LYS A 1030 10.10 -50.72 19.28
N VAL A 1031 11.34 -50.22 19.30
CA VAL A 1031 12.14 -49.91 18.07
C VAL A 1031 13.54 -50.55 18.10
N ARG A 1032 13.74 -51.61 18.88
CA ARG A 1032 14.96 -52.44 18.82
C ARG A 1032 14.63 -53.91 18.88
N TYR A 1033 14.19 -54.49 17.75
CA TYR A 1033 14.36 -55.93 17.53
C TYR A 1033 14.40 -56.44 16.07
N TYR A 1034 14.43 -55.60 15.02
CA TYR A 1034 14.62 -56.12 13.65
C TYR A 1034 15.75 -55.45 12.84
N SER A 1035 16.75 -54.89 13.53
CA SER A 1035 18.03 -54.48 12.94
C SER A 1035 19.08 -55.61 12.89
N GLN A 1036 18.69 -56.89 12.98
CA GLN A 1036 19.65 -58.00 13.06
C GLN A 1036 19.42 -59.18 12.10
N LYS A 1037 18.59 -59.07 11.05
CA LYS A 1037 18.43 -60.18 10.08
C LYS A 1037 18.50 -59.86 8.57
N PHE A 1038 18.96 -58.68 8.16
CA PHE A 1038 19.32 -58.43 6.75
C PHE A 1038 20.72 -57.82 6.55
N ALA A 1039 21.59 -58.01 7.54
CA ALA A 1039 23.04 -57.81 7.39
C ALA A 1039 23.71 -59.19 7.21
N ARG A 1040 23.80 -59.62 5.94
CA ARG A 1040 24.63 -60.68 5.33
C ARG A 1040 23.98 -60.87 3.94
N GLU A 1041 24.42 -60.20 2.89
CA GLU A 1041 25.70 -60.41 2.20
C GLU A 1041 26.32 -59.10 1.64
N GLN A 1042 27.66 -59.05 1.70
CA GLN A 1042 28.61 -58.08 1.14
C GLN A 1042 29.02 -58.51 -0.30
N PRO A 1043 29.95 -57.85 -1.04
CA PRO A 1043 30.84 -56.69 -0.73
C PRO A 1043 30.71 -55.51 -1.73
N LYS A 1044 30.89 -54.23 -1.36
CA LYS A 1044 32.04 -53.45 -0.84
C LYS A 1044 33.10 -53.05 -1.89
N ASP A 1045 33.03 -51.78 -2.26
CA ASP A 1045 34.11 -50.77 -2.41
C ASP A 1045 33.46 -49.47 -2.94
N HIS A 1046 33.96 -48.24 -2.80
CA HIS A 1046 34.65 -47.49 -1.75
C HIS A 1046 34.45 -45.99 -2.13
N TYR A 1047 34.47 -45.07 -1.15
CA TYR A 1047 34.49 -43.59 -1.29
C TYR A 1047 33.17 -42.82 -1.50
N GLN A 1048 32.70 -42.27 -0.36
CA GLN A 1048 32.38 -40.84 -0.15
C GLN A 1048 32.38 -39.94 -1.40
N ILE A 1049 31.21 -39.37 -1.74
CA ILE A 1049 30.93 -37.96 -2.06
C ILE A 1049 29.45 -37.86 -2.53
N GLN A 1050 28.73 -36.81 -2.11
CA GLN A 1050 27.37 -36.41 -2.53
C GLN A 1050 26.12 -36.94 -1.78
N ILE A 1051 26.20 -37.09 -0.46
CA ILE A 1051 25.24 -36.37 0.42
C ILE A 1051 25.95 -35.09 0.88
N LYS A 1052 25.96 -34.13 -0.04
CA LYS A 1052 26.34 -32.72 0.09
C LYS A 1052 25.64 -32.02 -1.07
N PHE A 1053 24.35 -31.68 -0.91
CA PHE A 1053 23.77 -30.46 -1.53
C PHE A 1053 22.40 -30.00 -1.00
N ILE A 1054 21.74 -30.66 -0.03
CA ILE A 1054 20.52 -30.10 0.62
C ILE A 1054 20.63 -29.98 2.16
N GLU A 1055 21.76 -30.34 2.77
CA GLU A 1055 22.10 -30.02 4.17
C GLU A 1055 23.19 -28.93 4.30
N LYS A 1056 23.40 -28.12 3.25
CA LYS A 1056 24.42 -27.05 3.28
C LYS A 1056 23.97 -25.69 2.74
N SER A 1057 22.71 -25.33 2.94
CA SER A 1057 22.24 -23.95 2.72
C SER A 1057 21.29 -23.41 3.80
N ILE A 1058 21.05 -24.14 4.90
CA ILE A 1058 20.32 -23.62 6.06
C ILE A 1058 21.18 -23.54 7.33
N ASP A 1059 22.27 -24.32 7.44
CA ASP A 1059 23.20 -24.26 8.59
C ASP A 1059 24.49 -23.45 8.35
N GLN A 1060 24.50 -22.50 7.41
CA GLN A 1060 25.62 -21.56 7.25
C GLN A 1060 25.23 -20.07 7.22
N ILE A 1061 24.09 -19.70 7.82
CA ILE A 1061 23.82 -18.31 8.24
C ILE A 1061 23.60 -18.17 9.76
N PHE A 1062 23.57 -19.26 10.53
CA PHE A 1062 23.53 -19.22 12.00
C PHE A 1062 24.64 -20.07 12.64
N LEU A 1063 25.89 -19.61 12.49
CA LEU A 1063 26.98 -19.68 13.50
C LEU A 1063 28.30 -19.26 12.84
N ARG A 1064 28.41 -17.96 12.54
CA ARG A 1064 29.68 -17.25 12.63
C ARG A 1064 29.49 -16.06 13.57
N ASN A 1065 29.23 -16.38 14.83
CA ASN A 1065 29.68 -15.63 16.00
C ASN A 1065 29.33 -16.41 17.26
N ALA A 1066 30.28 -16.42 18.20
CA ALA A 1066 30.20 -16.95 19.56
C ALA A 1066 30.45 -18.46 19.76
N GLU A 1067 31.71 -18.86 19.69
CA GLU A 1067 32.40 -19.29 20.92
C GLU A 1067 33.76 -18.59 21.01
N GLN A 1068 33.77 -17.46 21.72
CA GLN A 1068 34.92 -16.98 22.47
C GLN A 1068 34.36 -16.25 23.69
N LYS A 1069 34.30 -16.96 24.82
CA LYS A 1069 34.55 -16.46 26.18
C LYS A 1069 34.24 -17.55 27.21
N PHE A 1070 35.29 -18.27 27.62
CA PHE A 1070 35.76 -18.29 29.01
C PHE A 1070 37.16 -18.91 29.05
N HIS A 1071 38.13 -18.12 28.59
CA HIS A 1071 39.22 -17.63 29.45
C HIS A 1071 39.43 -16.15 29.12
#